data_AF-A0A961S066-F1
#
_entry.id   AF-A0A961S066-F1
#
_cell.length_a   1.000
_cell.length_b   1.000
_cell.length_c   1.000
_cell.angle_alpha   90.00
_cell.angle_beta   90.00
_cell.angle_gamma   90.00
#
_symmetry.space_group_name_H-M   'P 1'
#
loop_
_entity.id
_entity.type
_entity.pdbx_description
1 polymer ?
#
loop_
_entity_poly.entity_id
_entity_poly.type
_entity_poly.pdbx_seq_one_letter_code
_entity_poly.pdbx_strand_id
1 'polypeptide(L)'
;MRYRPEIDGLRAVAIIPVLLFHAGFAGFSGGFIGVDVFFVISGYLVTGIIFAEIQAGRYSVWGFYERRARRILPALFTMTLACLPFAWMWMLPDDFRRFSASLLSVLGFASNFFFLSESGYFDISSELKPLLHTWSLAVEEQFYIVLPLLFWLLRKWPTRSIANLIIGLSVSSLVLAHLWSTSFPEANFYLLPTRFWELGAGTIIALTRYGEQPNKGPFAELMGLLGLAMIAASVAFLSESNGLPGFLSLLPVLGTCLIIVFANGSTLAGQLLSHRPIVFIGLISYSLYLWHQPLFAFARLRLFEGAGEWVSIAILFAVFPLSYVSWRWIETPFRRRGRGFSRSLITSAVAAPLILIGFGTIGVASDGAPWRLAPAVVALAGWSKDKNPIGDACNSARRRFITPDKACDYGTTPPYTVALLGDSHANRLAPVLAKKLGALGIGMKQMTYGGCVPAPGYYRSDRTDSCSEFNEMVRNYIMSNPDIQIVVMNARWTQKLLGTEYYGNSPQPARAETSYAIPIGKPATYATSPDRIPDIGKIYRNAIEAYLDAGKKVALVYPEPEAGWDVPTYAAKLELFNVAGRRPISTGFDAFQKRNRAAYEQLDMISDQPALLRVYPAEIFCNIGAMERCMSELDGKPLYFDDDHFTSIGAEMMAQKIAGEMSKRGWISDQPTH
;
A
#
# COMPACT_ATOMS: atom_id res chain seq x y z
N MET A 1 6.58 -28.22 29.53
CA MET A 1 5.62 -28.82 28.57
C MET A 1 6.29 -29.96 27.80
N ARG A 2 5.54 -31.02 27.51
CA ARG A 2 5.98 -32.11 26.62
C ARG A 2 6.07 -31.57 25.19
N TYR A 3 7.07 -32.03 24.43
CA TYR A 3 7.21 -31.66 23.02
C TYR A 3 6.01 -32.16 22.19
N ARG A 4 5.47 -31.30 21.33
CA ARG A 4 4.32 -31.57 20.45
C ARG A 4 4.72 -31.33 18.98
N PRO A 5 5.16 -32.34 18.22
CA PRO A 5 5.61 -32.17 16.83
C PRO A 5 4.53 -31.60 15.92
N GLU A 6 3.26 -31.90 16.16
CA GLU A 6 2.13 -31.40 15.37
C GLU A 6 1.97 -29.87 15.45
N ILE A 7 2.45 -29.22 16.53
CA ILE A 7 2.42 -27.75 16.66
C ILE A 7 3.52 -27.12 15.79
N ASP A 8 4.68 -27.74 15.67
CA ASP A 8 5.67 -27.31 14.68
C ASP A 8 5.15 -27.55 13.26
N GLY A 9 4.47 -28.68 13.01
CA GLY A 9 3.81 -28.89 11.73
C GLY A 9 2.74 -27.84 11.40
N LEU A 10 1.98 -27.39 12.38
CA LEU A 10 1.01 -26.30 12.21
C LEU A 10 1.69 -24.98 11.82
N ARG A 11 2.91 -24.71 12.33
CA ARG A 11 3.72 -23.56 11.88
C ARG A 11 4.14 -23.69 10.41
N ALA A 12 4.34 -24.90 9.90
CA ALA A 12 4.59 -25.13 8.48
C ALA A 12 3.36 -24.81 7.62
N VAL A 13 2.18 -25.24 8.08
CA VAL A 13 0.89 -24.91 7.44
C VAL A 13 0.62 -23.40 7.46
N ALA A 14 1.13 -22.67 8.44
CA ALA A 14 1.04 -21.21 8.49
C ALA A 14 2.02 -20.50 7.54
N ILE A 15 3.30 -20.93 7.47
CA ILE A 15 4.31 -20.20 6.68
C ILE A 15 4.23 -20.47 5.18
N ILE A 16 3.89 -21.69 4.75
CA ILE A 16 3.90 -22.04 3.32
C ILE A 16 2.92 -21.15 2.51
N PRO A 17 1.65 -20.96 2.94
CA PRO A 17 0.73 -20.05 2.26
C PRO A 17 1.25 -18.60 2.20
N VAL A 18 1.91 -18.10 3.24
CA VAL A 18 2.50 -16.75 3.25
C VAL A 18 3.57 -16.61 2.16
N LEU A 19 4.44 -17.61 2.01
CA LEU A 19 5.47 -17.62 0.96
C LEU A 19 4.85 -17.63 -0.44
N LEU A 20 3.84 -18.47 -0.66
CA LEU A 20 3.18 -18.63 -1.97
C LEU A 20 2.36 -17.39 -2.34
N PHE A 21 1.72 -16.76 -1.36
CA PHE A 21 1.06 -15.47 -1.51
C PHE A 21 2.03 -14.39 -1.98
N HIS A 22 3.15 -14.20 -1.28
CA HIS A 22 4.15 -13.20 -1.67
C HIS A 22 4.89 -13.52 -2.98
N ALA A 23 4.89 -14.79 -3.39
CA ALA A 23 5.40 -15.22 -4.69
C ALA A 23 4.42 -14.98 -5.86
N GLY A 24 3.16 -14.61 -5.58
CA GLY A 24 2.14 -14.33 -6.59
C GLY A 24 1.43 -15.58 -7.14
N PHE A 25 1.47 -16.71 -6.44
CA PHE A 25 0.82 -17.94 -6.91
C PHE A 25 -0.71 -17.88 -6.81
N ALA A 26 -1.40 -18.20 -7.90
CA ALA A 26 -2.85 -18.33 -7.92
C ALA A 26 -3.35 -19.41 -6.93
N GLY A 27 -4.49 -19.15 -6.29
CA GLY A 27 -5.08 -20.03 -5.27
C GLY A 27 -4.56 -19.83 -3.85
N PHE A 28 -3.60 -18.90 -3.65
CA PHE A 28 -3.06 -18.53 -2.33
C PHE A 28 -3.36 -17.07 -1.96
N SER A 29 -4.45 -16.49 -2.48
CA SER A 29 -4.84 -15.09 -2.19
C SER A 29 -5.05 -14.83 -0.70
N GLY A 30 -5.46 -15.84 0.06
CA GLY A 30 -5.62 -15.78 1.52
C GLY A 30 -4.37 -16.17 2.28
N GLY A 31 -3.21 -16.32 1.64
CA GLY A 31 -2.00 -16.85 2.29
C GLY A 31 -1.46 -15.97 3.42
N PHE A 32 -1.73 -14.66 3.41
CA PHE A 32 -1.38 -13.73 4.50
C PHE A 32 -2.04 -14.10 5.85
N ILE A 33 -3.15 -14.85 5.83
CA ILE A 33 -3.85 -15.36 7.02
C ILE A 33 -2.98 -16.33 7.84
N GLY A 34 -1.89 -16.85 7.25
CA GLY A 34 -0.88 -17.58 8.01
C GLY A 34 -0.37 -16.81 9.23
N VAL A 35 -0.39 -15.46 9.20
CA VAL A 35 -0.07 -14.62 10.37
C VAL A 35 -1.07 -14.81 11.51
N ASP A 36 -2.37 -14.87 11.21
CA ASP A 36 -3.43 -15.10 12.21
C ASP A 36 -3.23 -16.47 12.90
N VAL A 37 -2.85 -17.50 12.12
CA VAL A 37 -2.48 -18.83 12.64
C VAL A 37 -1.26 -18.73 13.56
N PHE A 38 -0.22 -17.97 13.16
CA PHE A 38 0.96 -17.74 14.01
C PHE A 38 0.61 -17.05 15.32
N PHE A 39 -0.25 -16.04 15.31
CA PHE A 39 -0.69 -15.35 16.53
C PHE A 39 -1.37 -16.28 17.52
N VAL A 40 -2.26 -17.17 17.07
CA VAL A 40 -2.88 -18.17 17.94
C VAL A 40 -1.83 -19.12 18.53
N ILE A 41 -0.90 -19.63 17.71
CA ILE A 41 0.20 -20.49 18.18
C ILE A 41 1.06 -19.77 19.22
N SER A 42 1.38 -18.50 18.98
CA SER A 42 2.22 -17.67 19.84
C SER A 42 1.57 -17.41 21.20
N GLY A 43 0.28 -17.07 21.22
CA GLY A 43 -0.50 -16.96 22.44
C GLY A 43 -0.51 -18.25 23.26
N TYR A 44 -0.71 -19.40 22.59
CA TYR A 44 -0.72 -20.72 23.23
C TYR A 44 0.65 -21.09 23.83
N LEU A 45 1.73 -20.98 23.03
CA LEU A 45 3.06 -21.40 23.46
C LEU A 45 3.62 -20.51 24.57
N VAL A 46 3.49 -19.18 24.46
CA VAL A 46 4.01 -18.25 25.46
C VAL A 46 3.28 -18.41 26.78
N THR A 47 1.95 -18.38 26.73
CA THR A 47 1.13 -18.52 27.92
C THR A 47 1.40 -19.84 28.60
N GLY A 48 1.49 -20.93 27.85
CA GLY A 48 1.82 -22.24 28.41
C GLY A 48 3.19 -22.29 29.07
N ILE A 49 4.21 -21.60 28.53
CA ILE A 49 5.55 -21.51 29.14
C ILE A 49 5.49 -20.71 30.45
N ILE A 50 4.89 -19.52 30.42
CA ILE A 50 4.77 -18.64 31.59
C ILE A 50 3.99 -19.34 32.70
N PHE A 51 2.82 -19.89 32.36
CA PHE A 51 1.95 -20.56 33.31
C PHE A 51 2.63 -21.79 33.91
N ALA A 52 3.36 -22.59 33.11
CA ALA A 52 4.13 -23.71 33.63
C ALA A 52 5.22 -23.29 34.62
N GLU A 53 5.90 -22.17 34.38
CA GLU A 53 6.92 -21.66 35.31
C GLU A 53 6.32 -21.09 36.59
N ILE A 54 5.13 -20.47 36.51
CA ILE A 54 4.37 -20.00 37.68
C ILE A 54 3.95 -21.18 38.55
N GLN A 55 3.35 -22.21 37.94
CA GLN A 55 2.94 -23.43 38.65
C GLN A 55 4.12 -24.16 39.29
N ALA A 56 5.31 -24.08 38.68
CA ALA A 56 6.54 -24.65 39.20
C ALA A 56 7.30 -23.72 40.18
N GLY A 57 6.75 -22.57 40.55
CA GLY A 57 7.36 -21.64 41.53
C GLY A 57 8.66 -20.98 41.09
N ARG A 58 8.97 -20.97 39.79
CA ARG A 58 10.28 -20.58 39.21
C ARG A 58 10.16 -19.50 38.14
N TYR A 59 9.05 -18.78 38.15
CA TYR A 59 8.75 -17.76 37.15
C TYR A 59 9.61 -16.51 37.34
N SER A 60 10.22 -16.04 36.25
CA SER A 60 11.00 -14.81 36.19
C SER A 60 10.68 -14.07 34.89
N VAL A 61 10.21 -12.83 35.03
CA VAL A 61 9.94 -11.93 33.90
C VAL A 61 11.23 -11.68 33.11
N TRP A 62 12.32 -11.36 33.79
CA TRP A 62 13.63 -11.17 33.17
C TRP A 62 14.12 -12.45 32.47
N GLY A 63 13.96 -13.59 33.12
CA GLY A 63 14.33 -14.88 32.53
C GLY A 63 13.50 -15.21 31.29
N PHE A 64 12.24 -14.74 31.20
CA PHE A 64 11.41 -14.87 30.00
C PHE A 64 11.93 -13.99 28.87
N TYR A 65 12.18 -12.70 29.11
CA TYR A 65 12.70 -11.78 28.10
C TYR A 65 14.06 -12.20 27.59
N GLU A 66 14.97 -12.66 28.46
CA GLU A 66 16.27 -13.16 28.03
C GLU A 66 16.14 -14.32 27.02
N ARG A 67 15.26 -15.29 27.31
CA ARG A 67 15.02 -16.43 26.40
C ARG A 67 14.40 -15.99 25.07
N ARG A 68 13.52 -14.99 25.10
CA ARG A 68 12.91 -14.42 23.89
C ARG A 68 13.93 -13.67 23.06
N ALA A 69 14.71 -12.79 23.67
CA ALA A 69 15.79 -12.07 23.02
C ALA A 69 16.78 -13.01 22.33
N ARG A 70 17.23 -14.08 23.03
CA ARG A 70 18.13 -15.11 22.45
C ARG A 70 17.54 -15.88 21.27
N ARG A 71 16.21 -15.98 21.19
CA ARG A 71 15.52 -16.70 20.11
C ARG A 71 15.29 -15.81 18.89
N ILE A 72 15.03 -14.52 19.10
CA ILE A 72 14.43 -13.64 18.09
C ILE A 72 15.46 -12.67 17.51
N LEU A 73 16.18 -11.94 18.38
CA LEU A 73 17.09 -10.87 17.96
C LEU A 73 18.23 -11.33 17.04
N PRO A 74 18.92 -12.47 17.25
CA PRO A 74 20.07 -12.84 16.42
C PRO A 74 19.73 -12.98 14.93
N ALA A 75 18.66 -13.70 14.62
CA ALA A 75 18.23 -13.89 13.23
C ALA A 75 17.64 -12.61 12.64
N LEU A 76 16.88 -11.83 13.43
CA LEU A 76 16.34 -10.53 13.00
C LEU A 76 17.46 -9.55 12.64
N PHE A 77 18.47 -9.41 13.50
CA PHE A 77 19.61 -8.53 13.27
C PHE A 77 20.46 -9.00 12.09
N THR A 78 20.63 -10.31 11.90
CA THR A 78 21.38 -10.81 10.75
C THR A 78 20.65 -10.55 9.44
N MET A 79 19.34 -10.79 9.38
CA MET A 79 18.54 -10.50 8.20
C MET A 79 18.56 -8.99 7.89
N THR A 80 18.34 -8.12 8.89
CA THR A 80 18.35 -6.66 8.68
C THR A 80 19.73 -6.13 8.28
N LEU A 81 20.81 -6.65 8.86
CA LEU A 81 22.18 -6.35 8.43
C LEU A 81 22.44 -6.79 6.98
N ALA A 82 21.93 -7.97 6.59
CA ALA A 82 22.05 -8.46 5.23
C ALA A 82 21.28 -7.61 4.21
N CYS A 83 20.26 -6.86 4.64
CA CYS A 83 19.52 -5.93 3.78
C CYS A 83 20.32 -4.66 3.45
N LEU A 84 21.25 -4.23 4.31
CA LEU A 84 21.91 -2.91 4.17
C LEU A 84 22.66 -2.72 2.85
N PRO A 85 23.48 -3.68 2.36
CA PRO A 85 24.21 -3.50 1.10
C PRO A 85 23.26 -3.34 -0.09
N PHE A 86 22.17 -4.11 -0.14
CA PHE A 86 21.18 -4.03 -1.21
C PHE A 86 20.41 -2.72 -1.16
N ALA A 87 20.02 -2.26 0.03
CA ALA A 87 19.40 -0.94 0.20
C ALA A 87 20.34 0.17 -0.26
N TRP A 88 21.62 0.12 0.14
CA TRP A 88 22.63 1.10 -0.24
C TRP A 88 22.86 1.18 -1.76
N MET A 89 22.87 0.04 -2.44
CA MET A 89 23.17 -0.04 -3.87
C MET A 89 21.95 0.18 -4.77
N TRP A 90 20.75 -0.27 -4.39
CA TRP A 90 19.62 -0.41 -5.32
C TRP A 90 18.46 0.55 -5.09
N MET A 91 18.36 1.18 -3.92
CA MET A 91 17.26 2.11 -3.64
C MET A 91 17.57 3.51 -4.17
N LEU A 92 16.55 4.28 -4.53
CA LEU A 92 16.65 5.73 -4.75
C LEU A 92 16.63 6.48 -3.40
N PRO A 93 16.90 7.79 -3.34
CA PRO A 93 16.98 8.52 -2.07
C PRO A 93 15.71 8.38 -1.22
N ASP A 94 14.53 8.62 -1.79
CA ASP A 94 13.27 8.55 -1.03
C ASP A 94 12.98 7.11 -0.52
N ASP A 95 13.21 6.08 -1.35
CA ASP A 95 13.12 4.66 -0.95
C ASP A 95 14.09 4.33 0.20
N PHE A 96 15.34 4.81 0.10
CA PHE A 96 16.37 4.56 1.10
C PHE A 96 16.06 5.26 2.42
N ARG A 97 15.53 6.49 2.37
CA ARG A 97 15.06 7.22 3.55
C ARG A 97 13.95 6.44 4.27
N ARG A 98 12.94 5.95 3.53
CA ARG A 98 11.84 5.15 4.08
C ARG A 98 12.33 3.80 4.62
N PHE A 99 13.22 3.12 3.91
CA PHE A 99 13.88 1.90 4.40
C PHE A 99 14.62 2.16 5.72
N SER A 100 15.41 3.23 5.80
CA SER A 100 16.14 3.61 7.01
C SER A 100 15.24 3.94 8.19
N ALA A 101 14.12 4.64 7.96
CA ALA A 101 13.11 4.87 8.99
C ALA A 101 12.44 3.56 9.44
N SER A 102 12.10 2.67 8.50
CA SER A 102 11.56 1.35 8.81
C SER A 102 12.56 0.51 9.63
N LEU A 103 13.86 0.59 9.31
CA LEU A 103 14.91 -0.11 10.03
C LEU A 103 14.99 0.33 11.50
N LEU A 104 14.94 1.64 11.76
CA LEU A 104 14.92 2.17 13.13
C LEU A 104 13.66 1.70 13.88
N SER A 105 12.51 1.66 13.21
CA SER A 105 11.26 1.18 13.82
C SER A 105 11.30 -0.31 14.20
N VAL A 106 12.02 -1.14 13.43
CA VAL A 106 12.22 -2.57 13.74
C VAL A 106 12.97 -2.76 15.06
N LEU A 107 13.97 -1.93 15.34
CA LEU A 107 14.77 -2.00 16.57
C LEU A 107 13.93 -1.72 17.83
N GLY A 108 12.91 -0.86 17.70
CA GLY A 108 11.98 -0.53 18.78
C GLY A 108 10.71 -1.39 18.84
N PHE A 109 10.59 -2.42 17.98
CA PHE A 109 9.33 -3.17 17.78
C PHE A 109 8.12 -2.26 17.54
N ALA A 110 8.33 -1.21 16.72
CA ALA A 110 7.35 -0.19 16.37
C ALA A 110 7.07 -0.15 14.86
N SER A 111 7.51 -1.15 14.10
CA SER A 111 7.34 -1.17 12.64
C SER A 111 5.88 -1.23 12.20
N ASN A 112 4.99 -1.80 13.02
CA ASN A 112 3.56 -1.75 12.76
C ASN A 112 2.99 -0.30 12.77
N PHE A 113 3.48 0.56 13.66
CA PHE A 113 3.10 1.99 13.66
C PHE A 113 3.72 2.73 12.48
N PHE A 114 4.97 2.41 12.12
CA PHE A 114 5.62 3.00 10.96
C PHE A 114 4.86 2.68 9.66
N PHE A 115 4.54 1.40 9.42
CA PHE A 115 3.81 1.01 8.21
C PHE A 115 2.36 1.51 8.21
N LEU A 116 1.72 1.64 9.37
CA LEU A 116 0.44 2.35 9.49
C LEU A 116 0.55 3.83 9.12
N SER A 117 1.64 4.52 9.46
CA SER A 117 1.83 5.93 9.11
C SER A 117 2.14 6.16 7.63
N GLU A 118 2.62 5.12 6.94
CA GLU A 118 2.95 5.16 5.52
C GLU A 118 1.76 4.78 4.63
N SER A 119 0.66 4.24 5.17
CA SER A 119 -0.47 3.78 4.36
C SER A 119 -1.31 4.93 3.78
N GLY A 120 -1.72 4.81 2.51
CA GLY A 120 -2.60 5.77 1.83
C GLY A 120 -2.32 5.96 0.33
N TYR A 121 -2.98 6.97 -0.26
CA TYR A 121 -3.02 7.24 -1.71
C TYR A 121 -1.64 7.48 -2.38
N PHE A 122 -0.63 7.91 -1.60
CA PHE A 122 0.74 8.15 -2.09
C PHE A 122 1.76 7.12 -1.56
N ASP A 123 1.31 5.96 -1.10
CA ASP A 123 2.19 4.93 -0.54
C ASP A 123 2.94 4.15 -1.64
N ILE A 124 4.18 3.77 -1.38
CA ILE A 124 4.89 2.82 -2.24
C ILE A 124 4.20 1.46 -2.10
N SER A 125 4.06 0.72 -3.21
CA SER A 125 3.54 -0.65 -3.18
C SER A 125 4.18 -1.46 -2.05
N SER A 126 3.35 -2.07 -1.20
CA SER A 126 3.75 -2.86 -0.03
C SER A 126 4.79 -3.93 -0.39
N GLU A 127 4.73 -4.46 -1.62
CA GLU A 127 5.65 -5.46 -2.14
C GLU A 127 7.09 -4.99 -2.31
N LEU A 128 7.32 -3.68 -2.41
CA LEU A 128 8.65 -3.08 -2.57
C LEU A 128 9.35 -2.80 -1.23
N LYS A 129 8.65 -2.99 -0.10
CA LYS A 129 9.15 -2.70 1.25
C LYS A 129 9.84 -3.95 1.83
N PRO A 130 11.19 -4.01 1.93
CA PRO A 130 11.89 -5.24 2.33
C PRO A 130 11.61 -5.67 3.77
N LEU A 131 11.36 -4.71 4.66
CA LEU A 131 11.11 -4.95 6.08
C LEU A 131 9.62 -5.00 6.43
N LEU A 132 8.71 -5.03 5.45
CA LEU A 132 7.27 -4.95 5.70
C LEU A 132 6.78 -5.99 6.71
N HIS A 133 7.06 -7.26 6.44
CA HIS A 133 6.68 -8.41 7.28
C HIS A 133 7.00 -8.26 8.79
N THR A 134 7.95 -7.38 9.16
CA THR A 134 8.27 -7.12 10.57
C THR A 134 7.13 -6.47 11.35
N TRP A 135 6.09 -5.93 10.69
CA TRP A 135 4.91 -5.37 11.37
C TRP A 135 4.24 -6.40 12.30
N SER A 136 4.10 -7.64 11.83
CA SER A 136 3.43 -8.70 12.61
C SER A 136 4.30 -9.13 13.79
N LEU A 137 5.63 -9.16 13.58
CA LEU A 137 6.61 -9.42 14.61
C LEU A 137 6.56 -8.32 15.68
N ALA A 138 6.41 -7.04 15.30
CA ALA A 138 6.26 -5.95 16.25
C ALA A 138 4.99 -6.13 17.12
N VAL A 139 3.86 -6.48 16.53
CA VAL A 139 2.61 -6.79 17.27
C VAL A 139 2.81 -7.96 18.24
N GLU A 140 3.48 -9.03 17.77
CA GLU A 140 3.80 -10.21 18.57
C GLU A 140 4.72 -9.87 19.76
N GLU A 141 5.77 -9.08 19.53
CA GLU A 141 6.70 -8.66 20.58
C GLU A 141 6.06 -7.68 21.57
N GLN A 142 5.17 -6.79 21.13
CA GLN A 142 4.36 -5.94 22.02
C GLN A 142 3.52 -6.81 22.97
N PHE A 143 2.87 -7.86 22.45
CA PHE A 143 2.18 -8.84 23.27
C PHE A 143 3.14 -9.56 24.22
N TYR A 144 4.35 -9.91 23.77
CA TYR A 144 5.37 -10.55 24.62
C TYR A 144 5.93 -9.65 25.70
N ILE A 145 5.91 -8.32 25.54
CA ILE A 145 6.27 -7.36 26.58
C ILE A 145 5.15 -7.24 27.61
N VAL A 146 3.89 -7.24 27.17
CA VAL A 146 2.75 -7.03 28.07
C VAL A 146 2.41 -8.29 28.87
N LEU A 147 2.36 -9.45 28.21
CA LEU A 147 1.83 -10.69 28.80
C LEU A 147 2.60 -11.15 30.06
N PRO A 148 3.94 -11.18 30.11
CA PRO A 148 4.69 -11.59 31.30
C PRO A 148 4.42 -10.68 32.50
N LEU A 149 4.32 -9.37 32.28
CA LEU A 149 4.00 -8.40 33.34
C LEU A 149 2.59 -8.60 33.87
N LEU A 150 1.63 -8.83 32.96
CA LEU A 150 0.25 -9.13 33.32
C LEU A 150 0.18 -10.40 34.19
N PHE A 151 0.85 -11.47 33.79
CA PHE A 151 0.88 -12.72 34.56
C PHE A 151 1.62 -12.59 35.89
N TRP A 152 2.67 -11.77 35.95
CA TRP A 152 3.34 -11.46 37.22
C TRP A 152 2.41 -10.72 38.18
N LEU A 153 1.64 -9.75 37.69
CA LEU A 153 0.67 -8.99 38.49
C LEU A 153 -0.49 -9.87 38.95
N LEU A 154 -1.04 -10.66 38.03
CA LEU A 154 -2.22 -11.50 38.27
C LEU A 154 -1.89 -12.88 38.84
N ARG A 155 -0.64 -13.20 39.16
CA ARG A 155 -0.21 -14.54 39.65
C ARG A 155 -0.92 -15.03 40.91
N LYS A 156 -1.57 -14.14 41.67
CA LYS A 156 -2.35 -14.46 42.87
C LYS A 156 -3.84 -14.67 42.58
N TRP A 157 -4.30 -14.35 41.37
CA TRP A 157 -5.69 -14.53 40.98
C TRP A 157 -5.96 -16.00 40.64
N PRO A 158 -7.20 -16.47 40.84
CA PRO A 158 -7.61 -17.77 40.33
C PRO A 158 -7.45 -17.83 38.81
N THR A 159 -6.94 -18.94 38.27
CA THR A 159 -6.75 -19.14 36.82
C THR A 159 -8.03 -18.88 36.02
N ARG A 160 -9.19 -19.23 36.58
CA ARG A 160 -10.51 -18.95 35.97
C ARG A 160 -10.77 -17.46 35.80
N SER A 161 -10.40 -16.63 36.78
CA SER A 161 -10.57 -15.17 36.70
C SER A 161 -9.66 -14.57 35.64
N ILE A 162 -8.42 -15.05 35.53
CA ILE A 162 -7.49 -14.63 34.47
C ILE A 162 -8.04 -15.03 33.10
N ALA A 163 -8.52 -16.27 32.95
CA ALA A 163 -9.13 -16.74 31.70
C ALA A 163 -10.34 -15.90 31.30
N ASN A 164 -11.25 -15.59 32.24
CA ASN A 164 -12.41 -14.74 31.99
C ASN A 164 -12.02 -13.31 31.56
N LEU A 165 -10.99 -12.74 32.17
CA LEU A 165 -10.45 -11.44 31.76
C LEU A 165 -9.93 -11.48 30.31
N ILE A 166 -9.12 -12.49 29.97
CA ILE A 166 -8.61 -12.65 28.61
C ILE A 166 -9.76 -12.89 27.62
N ILE A 167 -10.79 -13.66 27.98
CA ILE A 167 -11.99 -13.83 27.14
C ILE A 167 -12.67 -12.48 26.89
N GLY A 168 -12.91 -11.68 27.94
CA GLY A 168 -13.54 -10.36 27.80
C GLY A 168 -12.74 -9.41 26.90
N LEU A 169 -11.41 -9.40 27.05
CA LEU A 169 -10.51 -8.62 26.21
C LEU A 169 -10.49 -9.11 24.75
N SER A 170 -10.47 -10.43 24.54
CA SER A 170 -10.52 -11.04 23.20
C SER A 170 -11.84 -10.75 22.50
N VAL A 171 -12.97 -10.87 23.19
CA VAL A 171 -14.29 -10.55 22.62
C VAL A 171 -14.36 -9.06 22.25
N SER A 172 -13.88 -8.17 23.13
CA SER A 172 -13.84 -6.73 22.87
C SER A 172 -12.94 -6.40 21.68
N SER A 173 -11.78 -7.05 21.58
CA SER A 173 -10.82 -6.92 20.48
C SER A 173 -11.41 -7.39 19.15
N LEU A 174 -12.13 -8.53 19.12
CA LEU A 174 -12.80 -9.04 17.92
C LEU A 174 -13.95 -8.11 17.46
N VAL A 175 -14.75 -7.62 18.39
CA VAL A 175 -15.82 -6.65 18.08
C VAL A 175 -15.22 -5.38 17.50
N LEU A 176 -14.15 -4.85 18.11
CA LEU A 176 -13.43 -3.69 17.59
C LEU A 176 -12.89 -3.95 16.19
N ALA A 177 -12.29 -5.13 15.95
CA ALA A 177 -11.75 -5.52 14.65
C ALA A 177 -12.83 -5.53 13.56
N HIS A 178 -14.01 -6.08 13.88
CA HIS A 178 -15.13 -6.07 12.95
C HIS A 178 -15.68 -4.67 12.66
N LEU A 179 -15.76 -3.81 13.68
CA LEU A 179 -16.23 -2.43 13.48
C LEU A 179 -15.25 -1.59 12.66
N TRP A 180 -13.95 -1.85 12.80
CA TRP A 180 -12.90 -1.11 12.11
C TRP A 180 -12.53 -1.68 10.74
N SER A 181 -13.01 -2.86 10.38
CA SER A 181 -12.67 -3.51 9.10
C SER A 181 -13.02 -2.68 7.87
N THR A 182 -14.08 -1.87 7.95
CA THR A 182 -14.52 -0.99 6.87
C THR A 182 -14.18 0.48 7.13
N SER A 183 -14.20 0.91 8.39
CA SER A 183 -14.03 2.33 8.75
C SER A 183 -12.55 2.74 8.87
N PHE A 184 -11.68 1.83 9.33
CA PHE A 184 -10.25 2.07 9.56
C PHE A 184 -9.41 0.83 9.20
N PRO A 185 -9.48 0.35 7.94
CA PRO A 185 -8.89 -0.94 7.54
C PRO A 185 -7.39 -1.06 7.84
N GLU A 186 -6.62 0.01 7.61
CA GLU A 186 -5.17 0.01 7.85
C GLU A 186 -4.82 -0.10 9.34
N ALA A 187 -5.50 0.69 10.18
CA ALA A 187 -5.30 0.63 11.63
C ALA A 187 -5.77 -0.73 12.18
N ASN A 188 -6.87 -1.26 11.63
CA ASN A 188 -7.38 -2.58 11.95
C ASN A 188 -6.36 -3.69 11.63
N PHE A 189 -5.65 -3.55 10.52
CA PHE A 189 -4.64 -4.51 10.08
C PHE A 189 -3.35 -4.48 10.91
N TYR A 190 -2.83 -3.29 11.25
CA TYR A 190 -1.51 -3.13 11.88
C TYR A 190 -1.49 -3.08 13.41
N LEU A 191 -2.61 -2.79 14.09
CA LEU A 191 -2.58 -2.49 15.52
C LEU A 191 -2.93 -3.70 16.41
N LEU A 192 -2.20 -3.81 17.54
CA LEU A 192 -2.45 -4.86 18.54
C LEU A 192 -3.88 -4.89 19.10
N PRO A 193 -4.57 -3.77 19.41
CA PRO A 193 -5.92 -3.82 19.98
C PRO A 193 -6.95 -4.57 19.13
N THR A 194 -6.87 -4.53 17.80
CA THR A 194 -7.75 -5.26 16.88
C THR A 194 -7.25 -6.66 16.54
N ARG A 195 -5.98 -6.97 16.85
CA ARG A 195 -5.33 -8.29 16.65
C ARG A 195 -5.24 -9.12 17.93
N PHE A 196 -5.46 -8.51 19.10
CA PHE A 196 -5.24 -9.15 20.40
C PHE A 196 -6.05 -10.44 20.56
N TRP A 197 -7.27 -10.51 20.01
CA TRP A 197 -8.12 -11.69 20.12
C TRP A 197 -7.52 -12.96 19.50
N GLU A 198 -6.68 -12.86 18.47
CA GLU A 198 -5.98 -13.99 17.84
C GLU A 198 -4.97 -14.61 18.82
N LEU A 199 -4.11 -13.76 19.42
CA LEU A 199 -3.17 -14.14 20.50
C LEU A 199 -3.92 -14.60 21.76
N GLY A 200 -5.04 -13.94 22.06
CA GLY A 200 -5.92 -14.23 23.18
C GLY A 200 -6.56 -15.61 23.06
N ALA A 201 -6.96 -16.05 21.88
CA ALA A 201 -7.52 -17.39 21.65
C ALA A 201 -6.52 -18.49 22.05
N GLY A 202 -5.26 -18.36 21.64
CA GLY A 202 -4.19 -19.26 22.07
C GLY A 202 -3.95 -19.22 23.59
N THR A 203 -3.96 -18.02 24.18
CA THR A 203 -3.82 -17.79 25.62
C THR A 203 -4.93 -18.49 26.42
N ILE A 204 -6.18 -18.39 25.96
CA ILE A 204 -7.35 -19.04 26.58
C ILE A 204 -7.18 -20.56 26.57
N ILE A 205 -6.76 -21.15 25.44
CA ILE A 205 -6.51 -22.60 25.35
C ILE A 205 -5.42 -23.01 26.34
N ALA A 206 -4.31 -22.27 26.38
CA ALA A 206 -3.20 -22.57 27.28
C ALA A 206 -3.59 -22.55 28.76
N LEU A 207 -4.49 -21.65 29.18
CA LEU A 207 -4.97 -21.55 30.56
C LEU A 207 -6.00 -22.62 30.91
N THR A 208 -6.93 -22.90 30.00
CA THR A 208 -8.08 -23.78 30.26
C THR A 208 -7.76 -25.25 30.11
N ARG A 209 -6.75 -25.60 29.32
CA ARG A 209 -6.34 -26.98 29.02
C ARG A 209 -4.98 -27.35 29.62
N TYR A 210 -4.44 -26.52 30.53
CA TYR A 210 -3.14 -26.78 31.12
C TYR A 210 -3.12 -28.10 31.89
N GLY A 211 -2.25 -29.03 31.49
CA GLY A 211 -2.09 -30.32 32.15
C GLY A 211 -3.17 -31.36 31.82
N GLU A 212 -4.13 -31.03 30.96
CA GLU A 212 -5.12 -32.01 30.48
C GLU A 212 -4.49 -33.02 29.52
N GLN A 213 -5.04 -34.23 29.49
CA GLN A 213 -4.65 -35.26 28.53
C GLN A 213 -5.18 -34.90 27.14
N PRO A 214 -4.45 -35.22 26.05
CA PRO A 214 -4.96 -35.02 24.70
C PRO A 214 -6.29 -35.75 24.47
N ASN A 215 -7.22 -35.09 23.81
CA ASN A 215 -8.48 -35.70 23.36
C ASN A 215 -8.20 -36.88 22.41
N LYS A 216 -9.02 -37.93 22.46
CA LYS A 216 -8.86 -39.13 21.62
C LYS A 216 -10.19 -39.57 21.04
N GLY A 217 -10.14 -40.42 20.01
CA GLY A 217 -11.30 -41.05 19.40
C GLY A 217 -11.91 -40.25 18.24
N PRO A 218 -13.05 -40.71 17.70
CA PRO A 218 -13.63 -40.18 16.45
C PRO A 218 -13.98 -38.70 16.49
N PHE A 219 -14.35 -38.17 17.66
CA PHE A 219 -14.63 -36.75 17.82
C PHE A 219 -13.36 -35.89 17.68
N ALA A 220 -12.25 -36.31 18.28
CA ALA A 220 -10.97 -35.61 18.14
C ALA A 220 -10.45 -35.66 16.69
N GLU A 221 -10.65 -36.79 16.01
CA GLU A 221 -10.35 -36.97 14.58
C GLU A 221 -11.13 -35.96 13.73
N LEU A 222 -12.45 -35.92 13.88
CA LEU A 222 -13.33 -35.02 13.15
C LEU A 222 -12.97 -33.55 13.38
N MET A 223 -12.74 -33.15 14.63
CA MET A 223 -12.38 -31.77 14.98
C MET A 223 -10.99 -31.38 14.46
N GLY A 224 -10.01 -32.30 14.49
CA GLY A 224 -8.68 -32.06 13.94
C GLY A 224 -8.72 -31.86 12.41
N LEU A 225 -9.46 -32.69 11.69
CA LEU A 225 -9.64 -32.56 10.24
C LEU A 225 -10.45 -31.33 9.86
N LEU A 226 -11.52 -31.01 10.61
CA LEU A 226 -12.27 -29.78 10.43
C LEU A 226 -11.37 -28.56 10.60
N GLY A 227 -10.49 -28.56 11.60
CA GLY A 227 -9.53 -27.48 11.80
C GLY A 227 -8.59 -27.28 10.61
N LEU A 228 -8.05 -28.36 10.03
CA LEU A 228 -7.25 -28.29 8.80
C LEU A 228 -8.06 -27.78 7.61
N ALA A 229 -9.28 -28.25 7.44
CA ALA A 229 -10.17 -27.82 6.36
C ALA A 229 -10.51 -26.33 6.46
N MET A 230 -10.75 -25.80 7.67
CA MET A 230 -11.02 -24.37 7.89
C MET A 230 -9.80 -23.50 7.52
N ILE A 231 -8.59 -23.91 7.89
CA ILE A 231 -7.37 -23.19 7.50
C ILE A 231 -7.17 -23.24 5.98
N ALA A 232 -7.33 -24.41 5.36
CA ALA A 232 -7.20 -24.56 3.91
C ALA A 232 -8.23 -23.72 3.14
N ALA A 233 -9.49 -23.72 3.59
CA ALA A 233 -10.55 -22.89 3.02
C ALA A 233 -10.24 -21.39 3.17
N SER A 234 -9.67 -20.98 4.29
CA SER A 234 -9.26 -19.58 4.51
C SER A 234 -8.20 -19.15 3.49
N VAL A 235 -7.20 -20.00 3.24
CA VAL A 235 -6.14 -19.71 2.26
C VAL A 235 -6.70 -19.63 0.82
N ALA A 236 -7.64 -20.49 0.47
CA ALA A 236 -8.17 -20.61 -0.88
C ALA A 236 -9.23 -19.55 -1.24
N PHE A 237 -10.06 -19.13 -0.27
CA PHE A 237 -11.26 -18.32 -0.55
C PHE A 237 -11.23 -16.91 0.03
N LEU A 238 -10.37 -16.63 1.00
CA LEU A 238 -10.22 -15.27 1.53
C LEU A 238 -9.17 -14.49 0.74
N SER A 239 -9.27 -13.17 0.80
CA SER A 239 -8.42 -12.20 0.11
C SER A 239 -8.39 -10.88 0.87
N GLU A 240 -7.51 -9.97 0.47
CA GLU A 240 -7.42 -8.62 1.06
C GLU A 240 -8.73 -7.82 0.91
N SER A 241 -9.55 -8.13 -0.10
CA SER A 241 -10.84 -7.46 -0.35
C SER A 241 -11.93 -7.75 0.69
N ASN A 242 -11.74 -8.77 1.54
CA ASN A 242 -12.74 -9.21 2.50
C ASN A 242 -12.77 -8.38 3.80
N GLY A 243 -11.94 -7.32 3.92
CA GLY A 243 -11.90 -6.46 5.10
C GLY A 243 -11.42 -7.20 6.36
N LEU A 244 -10.20 -7.76 6.29
CA LEU A 244 -9.61 -8.52 7.39
C LEU A 244 -8.62 -7.66 8.20
N PRO A 245 -8.50 -7.84 9.53
CA PRO A 245 -9.21 -8.81 10.37
C PRO A 245 -10.68 -8.44 10.65
N GLY A 246 -11.53 -9.44 10.80
CA GLY A 246 -12.96 -9.28 11.11
C GLY A 246 -13.61 -10.62 11.43
N PHE A 247 -14.94 -10.74 11.37
CA PHE A 247 -15.61 -12.01 11.66
C PHE A 247 -15.21 -13.15 10.71
N LEU A 248 -14.83 -12.86 9.47
CA LEU A 248 -14.30 -13.89 8.56
C LEU A 248 -12.96 -14.47 9.05
N SER A 249 -12.16 -13.72 9.80
CA SER A 249 -10.93 -14.22 10.45
C SER A 249 -11.23 -15.25 11.56
N LEU A 250 -12.48 -15.42 12.00
CA LEU A 250 -12.82 -16.53 12.90
C LEU A 250 -12.53 -17.88 12.27
N LEU A 251 -12.64 -18.01 10.95
CA LEU A 251 -12.41 -19.27 10.23
C LEU A 251 -10.99 -19.82 10.45
N PRO A 252 -9.90 -19.09 10.15
CA PRO A 252 -8.54 -19.57 10.41
C PRO A 252 -8.21 -19.67 11.91
N VAL A 253 -8.74 -18.77 12.74
CA VAL A 253 -8.45 -18.77 14.19
C VAL A 253 -9.10 -19.96 14.89
N LEU A 254 -10.39 -20.21 14.64
CA LEU A 254 -11.09 -21.39 15.18
C LEU A 254 -10.49 -22.68 14.61
N GLY A 255 -10.14 -22.71 13.32
CA GLY A 255 -9.44 -23.85 12.73
C GLY A 255 -8.13 -24.17 13.45
N THR A 256 -7.34 -23.14 13.76
CA THR A 256 -6.10 -23.27 14.55
C THR A 256 -6.38 -23.75 15.97
N CYS A 257 -7.40 -23.21 16.62
CA CYS A 257 -7.83 -23.64 17.97
C CYS A 257 -8.21 -25.13 17.99
N LEU A 258 -8.96 -25.60 17.00
CA LEU A 258 -9.35 -27.01 16.87
C LEU A 258 -8.13 -27.92 16.72
N ILE A 259 -7.15 -27.53 15.89
CA ILE A 259 -5.91 -28.30 15.74
C ILE A 259 -5.15 -28.35 17.07
N ILE A 260 -4.96 -27.22 17.76
CA ILE A 260 -4.23 -27.19 19.02
C ILE A 260 -4.87 -28.10 20.08
N VAL A 261 -6.20 -28.12 20.16
CA VAL A 261 -6.96 -28.87 21.19
C VAL A 261 -7.14 -30.36 20.84
N PHE A 262 -7.34 -30.69 19.57
CA PHE A 262 -7.76 -32.04 19.17
C PHE A 262 -6.70 -32.82 18.38
N ALA A 263 -5.84 -32.16 17.60
CA ALA A 263 -4.83 -32.87 16.81
C ALA A 263 -3.69 -33.40 17.70
N ASN A 264 -3.43 -34.70 17.60
CA ASN A 264 -2.34 -35.39 18.29
C ASN A 264 -1.98 -36.70 17.56
N GLY A 265 -0.99 -37.44 18.05
CA GLY A 265 -0.49 -38.66 17.39
C GLY A 265 -1.53 -39.78 17.17
N SER A 266 -2.69 -39.73 17.85
CA SER A 266 -3.80 -40.66 17.61
C SER A 266 -4.77 -40.24 16.51
N THR A 267 -4.61 -39.03 15.94
CA THR A 267 -5.48 -38.47 14.90
C THR A 267 -4.75 -38.33 13.56
N LEU A 268 -5.43 -38.45 12.42
CA LEU A 268 -4.82 -38.27 11.09
C LEU A 268 -4.24 -36.87 10.94
N ALA A 269 -4.99 -35.83 11.36
CA ALA A 269 -4.53 -34.45 11.33
C ALA A 269 -3.20 -34.29 12.10
N GLY A 270 -3.11 -34.86 13.31
CA GLY A 270 -1.88 -34.81 14.10
C GLY A 270 -0.74 -35.64 13.49
N GLN A 271 -1.02 -36.78 12.87
CA GLN A 271 -0.02 -37.61 12.17
C GLN A 271 0.55 -36.91 10.93
N LEU A 272 -0.32 -36.30 10.11
CA LEU A 272 0.07 -35.50 8.95
C LEU A 272 0.98 -34.35 9.39
N LEU A 273 0.54 -33.56 10.38
CA LEU A 273 1.34 -32.44 10.89
C LEU A 273 2.65 -32.88 11.57
N SER A 274 2.69 -34.10 12.11
CA SER A 274 3.90 -34.65 12.75
C SER A 274 4.89 -35.27 11.76
N HIS A 275 4.59 -35.27 10.45
CA HIS A 275 5.48 -35.83 9.44
C HIS A 275 6.80 -35.05 9.39
N ARG A 276 7.94 -35.76 9.29
CA ARG A 276 9.29 -35.18 9.48
C ARG A 276 9.59 -33.94 8.60
N PRO A 277 9.35 -33.98 7.27
CA PRO A 277 9.44 -32.78 6.41
C PRO A 277 8.61 -31.59 6.89
N ILE A 278 7.35 -31.83 7.29
CA ILE A 278 6.43 -30.76 7.71
C ILE A 278 6.91 -30.15 9.02
N VAL A 279 7.28 -31.00 9.99
CA VAL A 279 7.90 -30.54 11.24
C VAL A 279 9.18 -29.75 10.98
N PHE A 280 10.03 -30.20 10.05
CA PHE A 280 11.27 -29.49 9.71
C PHE A 280 11.01 -28.08 9.19
N ILE A 281 10.03 -27.91 8.27
CA ILE A 281 9.61 -26.59 7.81
C ILE A 281 9.11 -25.75 8.99
N GLY A 282 8.34 -26.36 9.90
CA GLY A 282 7.90 -25.77 11.15
C GLY A 282 9.03 -25.26 12.04
N LEU A 283 10.11 -26.03 12.16
CA LEU A 283 11.28 -25.68 12.95
C LEU A 283 12.02 -24.47 12.38
N ILE A 284 12.14 -24.37 11.04
CA ILE A 284 12.81 -23.25 10.35
C ILE A 284 11.86 -22.07 10.03
N SER A 285 10.57 -22.19 10.36
CA SER A 285 9.52 -21.23 9.95
C SER A 285 9.80 -19.77 10.33
N TYR A 286 10.47 -19.52 11.46
CA TYR A 286 10.86 -18.16 11.84
C TYR A 286 11.91 -17.58 10.88
N SER A 287 12.93 -18.36 10.52
CA SER A 287 13.91 -17.94 9.52
C SER A 287 13.27 -17.79 8.13
N LEU A 288 12.37 -18.70 7.73
CA LEU A 288 11.58 -18.55 6.49
C LEU A 288 10.80 -17.23 6.48
N TYR A 289 10.14 -16.92 7.60
CA TYR A 289 9.40 -15.67 7.75
C TYR A 289 10.29 -14.43 7.68
N LEU A 290 11.52 -14.46 8.19
CA LEU A 290 12.41 -13.30 8.09
C LEU A 290 12.98 -13.10 6.68
N TRP A 291 13.36 -14.17 5.99
CA TRP A 291 14.12 -14.06 4.74
C TRP A 291 13.25 -13.90 3.49
N HIS A 292 11.99 -14.34 3.50
CA HIS A 292 11.16 -14.31 2.29
C HIS A 292 10.91 -12.91 1.75
N GLN A 293 10.40 -11.99 2.58
CA GLN A 293 9.98 -10.68 2.14
C GLN A 293 11.13 -9.79 1.64
N PRO A 294 12.31 -9.72 2.32
CA PRO A 294 13.44 -8.96 1.79
C PRO A 294 13.90 -9.48 0.42
N LEU A 295 13.97 -10.81 0.24
CA LEU A 295 14.38 -11.39 -1.05
C LEU A 295 13.41 -10.98 -2.17
N PHE A 296 12.10 -11.11 -1.95
CA PHE A 296 11.10 -10.69 -2.93
C PHE A 296 11.14 -9.18 -3.20
N ALA A 297 11.19 -8.36 -2.16
CA ALA A 297 11.19 -6.90 -2.30
C ALA A 297 12.44 -6.40 -3.04
N PHE A 298 13.64 -6.89 -2.68
CA PHE A 298 14.87 -6.50 -3.36
C PHE A 298 14.93 -6.99 -4.80
N ALA A 299 14.39 -8.18 -5.11
CA ALA A 299 14.27 -8.65 -6.48
C ALA A 299 13.36 -7.74 -7.31
N ARG A 300 12.20 -7.35 -6.78
CA ARG A 300 11.28 -6.40 -7.42
C ARG A 300 11.92 -5.01 -7.62
N LEU A 301 12.66 -4.52 -6.61
CA LEU A 301 13.39 -3.26 -6.71
C LEU A 301 14.46 -3.29 -7.81
N ARG A 302 15.18 -4.42 -7.94
CA ARG A 302 16.27 -4.58 -8.91
C ARG A 302 15.79 -4.81 -10.33
N LEU A 303 14.69 -5.56 -10.50
CA LEU A 303 14.20 -5.98 -11.80
C LEU A 303 13.21 -5.00 -12.43
N PHE A 304 12.49 -4.18 -11.64
CA PHE A 304 11.60 -3.05 -11.99
C PHE A 304 10.52 -3.28 -13.09
N GLU A 305 10.83 -3.99 -14.17
CA GLU A 305 9.95 -4.67 -15.14
C GLU A 305 9.46 -6.05 -14.63
N GLY A 306 9.56 -6.30 -13.32
CA GLY A 306 8.86 -7.39 -12.66
C GLY A 306 9.70 -8.63 -12.47
N ALA A 307 9.53 -9.26 -11.32
CA ALA A 307 9.98 -10.63 -11.14
C ALA A 307 8.96 -11.52 -11.87
N GLY A 308 9.28 -11.92 -13.11
CA GLY A 308 8.48 -12.96 -13.79
C GLY A 308 8.35 -14.22 -12.92
N GLU A 309 7.37 -15.07 -13.19
CA GLU A 309 7.06 -16.25 -12.37
C GLU A 309 8.30 -17.11 -12.03
N TRP A 310 9.22 -17.24 -13.00
CA TRP A 310 10.50 -17.94 -12.82
C TRP A 310 11.41 -17.34 -11.74
N VAL A 311 11.44 -16.02 -11.63
CA VAL A 311 12.19 -15.33 -10.57
C VAL A 311 11.55 -15.60 -9.22
N SER A 312 10.21 -15.54 -9.12
CA SER A 312 9.49 -15.89 -7.89
C SER A 312 9.76 -17.33 -7.46
N ILE A 313 9.75 -18.28 -8.40
CA ILE A 313 10.12 -19.68 -8.16
C ILE A 313 11.57 -19.79 -7.68
N ALA A 314 12.51 -19.10 -8.33
CA ALA A 314 13.91 -19.11 -7.93
C ALA A 314 14.11 -18.55 -6.51
N ILE A 315 13.39 -17.50 -6.14
CA ILE A 315 13.40 -16.92 -4.78
C ILE A 315 12.83 -17.91 -3.77
N LEU A 316 11.72 -18.60 -4.09
CA LEU A 316 11.19 -19.66 -3.24
C LEU A 316 12.23 -20.76 -3.03
N PHE A 317 12.93 -21.21 -4.08
CA PHE A 317 14.00 -22.20 -3.90
C PHE A 317 15.20 -21.65 -3.11
N ALA A 318 15.50 -20.36 -3.20
CA ALA A 318 16.60 -19.72 -2.46
C ALA A 318 16.26 -19.47 -0.98
N VAL A 319 14.99 -19.22 -0.63
CA VAL A 319 14.62 -18.89 0.76
C VAL A 319 14.79 -20.09 1.70
N PHE A 320 14.54 -21.32 1.24
CA PHE A 320 14.70 -22.53 2.07
C PHE A 320 16.15 -22.77 2.53
N PRO A 321 17.16 -22.86 1.67
CA PRO A 321 18.54 -23.06 2.09
C PRO A 321 19.05 -21.88 2.93
N LEU A 322 18.71 -20.64 2.57
CA LEU A 322 19.09 -19.46 3.35
C LEU A 322 18.47 -19.49 4.77
N SER A 323 17.20 -19.88 4.86
CA SER A 323 16.51 -20.02 6.14
C SER A 323 17.04 -21.17 6.97
N TYR A 324 17.42 -22.29 6.34
CA TYR A 324 18.10 -23.38 7.02
C TYR A 324 19.46 -22.94 7.58
N VAL A 325 20.26 -22.20 6.79
CA VAL A 325 21.55 -21.64 7.23
C VAL A 325 21.35 -20.74 8.45
N SER A 326 20.40 -19.80 8.35
CA SER A 326 20.02 -18.90 9.43
C SER A 326 19.59 -19.65 10.69
N TRP A 327 18.68 -20.60 10.56
CA TRP A 327 18.20 -21.40 11.68
C TRP A 327 19.33 -22.24 12.33
N ARG A 328 20.17 -22.88 11.51
CA ARG A 328 21.16 -23.86 11.98
C ARG A 328 22.37 -23.22 12.65
N TRP A 329 22.82 -22.06 12.15
CA TRP A 329 24.06 -21.41 12.57
C TRP A 329 23.87 -20.06 13.28
N ILE A 330 22.68 -19.45 13.21
CA ILE A 330 22.39 -18.20 13.91
C ILE A 330 21.35 -18.44 15.01
N GLU A 331 20.18 -18.98 14.69
CA GLU A 331 19.12 -19.16 15.71
C GLU A 331 19.47 -20.25 16.73
N THR A 332 19.83 -21.45 16.26
CA THR A 332 20.02 -22.63 17.12
C THR A 332 21.17 -22.47 18.12
N PRO A 333 22.35 -21.91 17.77
CA PRO A 333 23.44 -21.75 18.71
C PRO A 333 23.11 -20.81 19.87
N PHE A 334 22.30 -19.78 19.62
CA PHE A 334 21.91 -18.79 20.62
C PHE A 334 20.78 -19.30 21.53
N ARG A 335 20.00 -20.30 21.07
CA ARG A 335 18.89 -20.93 21.81
C ARG A 335 19.35 -21.98 22.84
N ARG A 336 20.51 -22.62 22.68
CA ARG A 336 20.98 -23.69 23.59
C ARG A 336 21.52 -23.10 24.91
N ARG A 337 20.88 -23.44 26.05
CA ARG A 337 21.39 -23.12 27.40
C ARG A 337 22.73 -23.80 27.65
N GLY A 338 23.67 -23.10 28.29
CA GLY A 338 24.92 -23.67 28.81
C GLY A 338 26.21 -23.01 28.33
N ARG A 339 26.17 -22.23 27.24
CA ARG A 339 27.21 -21.24 26.97
C ARG A 339 26.76 -19.95 27.65
N GLY A 340 27.47 -19.52 28.68
CA GLY A 340 27.30 -18.17 29.23
C GLY A 340 27.39 -17.13 28.10
N PHE A 341 26.99 -15.90 28.38
CA PHE A 341 27.23 -14.81 27.43
C PHE A 341 28.74 -14.70 27.16
N SER A 342 29.21 -15.31 26.06
CA SER A 342 30.59 -15.13 25.63
C SER A 342 30.78 -13.64 25.34
N ARG A 343 32.00 -13.13 25.52
CA ARG A 343 32.31 -11.75 25.15
C ARG A 343 31.86 -11.44 23.72
N SER A 344 32.04 -12.40 22.80
CA SER A 344 31.55 -12.32 21.41
C SER A 344 30.03 -12.17 21.29
N LEU A 345 29.24 -12.83 22.14
CA LEU A 345 27.78 -12.75 22.12
C LEU A 345 27.29 -11.38 22.59
N ILE A 346 27.89 -10.86 23.67
CA ILE A 346 27.59 -9.51 24.19
C ILE A 346 28.00 -8.46 23.17
N THR A 347 29.20 -8.58 22.59
CA THR A 347 29.67 -7.64 21.58
C THR A 347 28.76 -7.64 20.35
N SER A 348 28.32 -8.80 19.86
CA SER A 348 27.39 -8.86 18.72
C SER A 348 25.99 -8.31 19.07
N ALA A 349 25.50 -8.56 20.29
CA ALA A 349 24.21 -8.04 20.75
C ALA A 349 24.18 -6.51 20.89
N VAL A 350 25.34 -5.86 21.07
CA VAL A 350 25.47 -4.40 21.14
C VAL A 350 25.87 -3.80 19.79
N ALA A 351 26.85 -4.39 19.10
CA ALA A 351 27.39 -3.86 17.86
C ALA A 351 26.37 -3.86 16.72
N ALA A 352 25.56 -4.93 16.57
CA ALA A 352 24.58 -5.00 15.50
C ALA A 352 23.52 -3.88 15.61
N PRO A 353 22.85 -3.66 16.75
CA PRO A 353 21.96 -2.51 16.92
C PRO A 353 22.64 -1.17 16.66
N LEU A 354 23.87 -0.94 17.14
CA LEU A 354 24.58 0.33 16.91
C LEU A 354 24.86 0.59 15.42
N ILE A 355 25.24 -0.45 14.66
CA ILE A 355 25.42 -0.35 13.21
C ILE A 355 24.08 -0.02 12.54
N LEU A 356 23.01 -0.71 12.92
CA LEU A 356 21.67 -0.49 12.35
C LEU A 356 21.14 0.91 12.69
N ILE A 357 21.36 1.40 13.92
CA ILE A 357 21.02 2.76 14.35
C ILE A 357 21.82 3.78 13.54
N GLY A 358 23.14 3.59 13.42
CA GLY A 358 24.00 4.48 12.64
C GLY A 358 23.56 4.56 11.19
N PHE A 359 23.36 3.42 10.53
CA PHE A 359 22.90 3.34 9.14
C PHE A 359 21.52 3.97 8.94
N GLY A 360 20.56 3.63 9.81
CA GLY A 360 19.21 4.19 9.77
C GLY A 360 19.21 5.70 9.99
N THR A 361 19.95 6.19 10.98
CA THR A 361 20.07 7.62 11.29
C THR A 361 20.70 8.37 10.13
N ILE A 362 21.78 7.84 9.54
CA ILE A 362 22.41 8.43 8.35
C ILE A 362 21.39 8.57 7.24
N GLY A 363 20.66 7.50 6.89
CA GLY A 363 19.68 7.55 5.78
C GLY A 363 18.52 8.52 6.03
N VAL A 364 18.03 8.65 7.26
CA VAL A 364 16.97 9.60 7.60
C VAL A 364 17.47 11.05 7.64
N ALA A 365 18.59 11.31 8.34
CA ALA A 365 19.12 12.66 8.53
C ALA A 365 19.65 13.29 7.23
N SER A 366 19.90 12.48 6.21
CA SER A 366 20.44 12.90 4.92
C SER A 366 19.42 12.99 3.78
N ASP A 367 18.13 12.81 4.08
CA ASP A 367 17.08 12.69 3.06
C ASP A 367 17.39 11.60 2.02
N GLY A 368 17.87 10.43 2.47
CA GLY A 368 18.11 9.28 1.61
C GLY A 368 19.54 9.10 1.10
N ALA A 369 20.50 9.79 1.70
CA ALA A 369 21.93 9.78 1.35
C ALA A 369 22.19 9.99 -0.15
N PRO A 370 21.66 11.06 -0.78
CA PRO A 370 21.74 11.24 -2.23
C PRO A 370 23.16 11.27 -2.78
N TRP A 371 24.15 11.65 -1.97
CA TRP A 371 25.58 11.64 -2.33
C TRP A 371 26.13 10.25 -2.66
N ARG A 372 25.43 9.16 -2.32
CA ARG A 372 25.84 7.79 -2.68
C ARG A 372 25.59 7.47 -4.15
N LEU A 373 24.80 8.29 -4.84
CA LEU A 373 24.35 8.08 -6.20
C LEU A 373 25.00 9.10 -7.15
N ALA A 374 25.08 8.74 -8.43
CA ALA A 374 25.52 9.67 -9.46
C ALA A 374 24.55 10.87 -9.56
N PRO A 375 25.05 12.09 -9.85
CA PRO A 375 24.20 13.28 -9.96
C PRO A 375 23.03 13.13 -10.95
N ALA A 376 23.23 12.39 -12.05
CA ALA A 376 22.17 12.12 -13.04
C ALA A 376 21.00 11.32 -12.43
N VAL A 377 21.28 10.29 -11.62
CA VAL A 377 20.27 9.49 -10.93
C VAL A 377 19.47 10.36 -9.95
N VAL A 378 20.17 11.19 -9.17
CA VAL A 378 19.54 12.10 -8.19
C VAL A 378 18.67 13.14 -8.90
N ALA A 379 19.14 13.69 -10.03
CA ALA A 379 18.39 14.64 -10.83
C ALA A 379 17.11 14.00 -11.41
N LEU A 380 17.21 12.78 -11.95
CA LEU A 380 16.05 12.04 -12.46
C LEU A 380 15.03 11.72 -11.37
N ALA A 381 15.49 11.21 -10.21
CA ALA A 381 14.63 10.92 -9.07
C ALA A 381 13.98 12.21 -8.51
N GLY A 382 14.68 13.34 -8.58
CA GLY A 382 14.21 14.64 -8.11
C GLY A 382 12.95 15.15 -8.83
N TRP A 383 12.67 14.68 -10.06
CA TRP A 383 11.45 15.06 -10.78
C TRP A 383 10.18 14.60 -10.07
N SER A 384 10.22 13.59 -9.20
CA SER A 384 9.06 13.21 -8.37
C SER A 384 8.63 14.31 -7.37
N LYS A 385 9.53 15.26 -7.11
CA LYS A 385 9.30 16.44 -6.27
C LYS A 385 8.88 17.67 -7.08
N ASP A 386 8.82 17.59 -8.42
CA ASP A 386 8.40 18.69 -9.30
C ASP A 386 6.87 18.87 -9.27
N LYS A 387 6.39 19.32 -8.11
CA LYS A 387 4.98 19.48 -7.81
C LYS A 387 4.54 20.95 -7.94
N ASN A 388 3.23 21.21 -8.00
CA ASN A 388 2.72 22.59 -7.96
C ASN A 388 3.28 23.27 -6.69
N PRO A 389 4.00 24.40 -6.78
CA PRO A 389 4.66 25.04 -5.64
C PRO A 389 3.68 25.56 -4.58
N ILE A 390 2.50 26.01 -5.01
CA ILE A 390 1.40 26.41 -4.10
C ILE A 390 0.71 25.16 -3.54
N GLY A 391 0.91 24.03 -4.23
CA GLY A 391 0.63 22.70 -3.79
C GLY A 391 -0.82 22.51 -3.44
N ASP A 392 -0.99 22.12 -2.20
CA ASP A 392 -2.24 21.70 -1.61
C ASP A 392 -3.15 22.91 -1.30
N ALA A 393 -2.59 24.11 -1.09
CA ALA A 393 -3.36 25.28 -0.66
C ALA A 393 -4.45 25.72 -1.65
N CYS A 394 -4.31 25.41 -2.94
CA CYS A 394 -5.26 25.75 -4.00
C CYS A 394 -6.12 24.58 -4.47
N ASN A 395 -5.99 23.42 -3.83
CA ASN A 395 -6.67 22.20 -4.26
C ASN A 395 -7.58 21.67 -3.15
N SER A 396 -8.88 21.62 -3.43
CA SER A 396 -9.84 21.01 -2.52
C SER A 396 -9.58 19.51 -2.37
N ALA A 397 -9.87 18.98 -1.19
CA ALA A 397 -9.75 17.58 -0.84
C ALA A 397 -10.74 17.24 0.28
N ARG A 398 -10.93 15.94 0.56
CA ARG A 398 -11.88 15.47 1.59
C ARG A 398 -11.75 16.15 2.95
N ARG A 399 -10.54 16.50 3.36
CA ARG A 399 -10.25 17.16 4.66
C ARG A 399 -10.00 18.68 4.55
N ARG A 400 -10.04 19.22 3.34
CA ARG A 400 -9.81 20.64 3.05
C ARG A 400 -10.72 21.07 1.92
N PHE A 401 -11.88 21.62 2.26
CA PHE A 401 -12.85 22.11 1.30
C PHE A 401 -12.61 23.61 1.04
N ILE A 402 -12.26 23.99 -0.18
CA ILE A 402 -12.04 25.38 -0.59
C ILE A 402 -13.26 25.81 -1.40
N THR A 403 -13.98 26.82 -0.92
CA THR A 403 -15.16 27.35 -1.62
C THR A 403 -14.72 28.23 -2.81
N PRO A 404 -15.54 28.35 -3.89
CA PRO A 404 -15.16 29.11 -5.09
C PRO A 404 -14.79 30.59 -4.86
N ASP A 405 -15.35 31.23 -3.83
CA ASP A 405 -15.01 32.60 -3.42
C ASP A 405 -13.60 32.71 -2.82
N LYS A 406 -13.08 31.61 -2.27
CA LYS A 406 -11.73 31.47 -1.71
C LYS A 406 -10.78 30.70 -2.63
N ALA A 407 -11.22 30.45 -3.87
CA ALA A 407 -10.40 29.84 -4.90
C ALA A 407 -9.12 30.66 -5.12
N CYS A 408 -8.07 30.01 -5.57
CA CYS A 408 -6.82 30.69 -5.85
C CYS A 408 -6.92 31.55 -7.10
N ASP A 409 -6.43 32.77 -6.96
CA ASP A 409 -6.46 33.81 -7.97
C ASP A 409 -5.06 34.02 -8.52
N TYR A 410 -4.97 33.98 -9.85
CA TYR A 410 -3.74 34.19 -10.59
C TYR A 410 -3.86 35.47 -11.43
N GLY A 411 -2.86 36.35 -11.33
CA GLY A 411 -2.90 37.71 -11.86
C GLY A 411 -3.04 38.76 -10.75
N THR A 412 -2.58 39.98 -11.00
CA THR A 412 -2.44 41.03 -9.96
C THR A 412 -3.71 41.85 -9.71
N THR A 413 -4.66 41.91 -10.65
CA THR A 413 -5.95 42.60 -10.49
C THR A 413 -7.07 41.94 -11.30
N PRO A 414 -8.31 41.87 -10.78
CA PRO A 414 -9.50 41.50 -11.55
C PRO A 414 -9.68 42.38 -12.81
N PRO A 415 -10.45 41.92 -13.82
CA PRO A 415 -11.29 40.72 -13.82
C PRO A 415 -10.51 39.41 -14.05
N TYR A 416 -11.01 38.31 -13.47
CA TYR A 416 -10.51 36.96 -13.75
C TYR A 416 -11.32 36.33 -14.87
N THR A 417 -10.84 36.46 -16.10
CA THR A 417 -11.59 36.08 -17.31
C THR A 417 -11.63 34.56 -17.55
N VAL A 418 -10.69 33.81 -16.95
CA VAL A 418 -10.55 32.36 -17.14
C VAL A 418 -10.79 31.63 -15.82
N ALA A 419 -11.56 30.54 -15.85
CA ALA A 419 -11.67 29.58 -14.74
C ALA A 419 -11.09 28.23 -15.16
N LEU A 420 -10.18 27.68 -14.36
CA LEU A 420 -9.63 26.33 -14.53
C LEU A 420 -10.30 25.37 -13.56
N LEU A 421 -10.98 24.36 -14.11
CA LEU A 421 -11.76 23.37 -13.38
C LEU A 421 -11.17 21.98 -13.56
N GLY A 422 -11.20 21.18 -12.50
CA GLY A 422 -10.77 19.80 -12.60
C GLY A 422 -10.37 19.12 -11.31
N ASP A 423 -9.61 18.03 -11.48
CA ASP A 423 -9.01 17.30 -10.39
C ASP A 423 -7.53 17.68 -10.18
N SER A 424 -6.74 16.73 -9.71
CA SER A 424 -5.31 16.90 -9.52
C SER A 424 -4.55 17.18 -10.82
N HIS A 425 -5.05 16.79 -12.00
CA HIS A 425 -4.45 17.11 -13.29
C HIS A 425 -4.56 18.62 -13.58
N ALA A 426 -5.76 19.20 -13.41
CA ALA A 426 -5.95 20.64 -13.55
C ALA A 426 -5.10 21.42 -12.54
N ASN A 427 -4.98 20.91 -11.31
CA ASN A 427 -4.11 21.52 -10.30
C ASN A 427 -2.63 21.55 -10.72
N ARG A 428 -2.15 20.59 -11.54
CA ARG A 428 -0.77 20.60 -12.07
C ARG A 428 -0.58 21.61 -13.19
N LEU A 429 -1.59 21.75 -14.02
CA LEU A 429 -1.59 22.70 -15.12
C LEU A 429 -1.67 24.15 -14.62
N ALA A 430 -2.36 24.39 -13.49
CA ALA A 430 -2.70 25.71 -12.98
C ALA A 430 -1.55 26.73 -12.94
N PRO A 431 -0.40 26.50 -12.27
CA PRO A 431 0.64 27.52 -12.15
C PRO A 431 1.27 27.90 -13.50
N VAL A 432 1.38 26.92 -14.41
CA VAL A 432 2.01 27.12 -15.72
C VAL A 432 1.05 27.83 -16.67
N LEU A 433 -0.21 27.39 -16.71
CA LEU A 433 -1.25 28.07 -17.49
C LEU A 433 -1.51 29.49 -17.00
N ALA A 434 -1.56 29.69 -15.69
CA ALA A 434 -1.67 31.01 -15.05
C ALA A 434 -0.54 31.94 -15.48
N LYS A 435 0.71 31.48 -15.45
CA LYS A 435 1.87 32.26 -15.87
C LYS A 435 1.77 32.65 -17.35
N LYS A 436 1.34 31.72 -18.20
CA LYS A 436 1.15 31.94 -19.64
C LYS A 436 0.07 32.98 -19.92
N LEU A 437 -1.10 32.84 -19.28
CA LEU A 437 -2.22 33.78 -19.40
C LEU A 437 -1.88 35.15 -18.80
N GLY A 438 -1.18 35.18 -17.67
CA GLY A 438 -0.74 36.43 -17.04
C GLY A 438 0.22 37.24 -17.90
N ALA A 439 1.07 36.60 -18.71
CA ALA A 439 1.91 37.28 -19.70
C ALA A 439 1.11 37.96 -20.83
N LEU A 440 -0.16 37.59 -20.98
CA LEU A 440 -1.12 38.19 -21.91
C LEU A 440 -2.09 39.16 -21.20
N GLY A 441 -1.86 39.46 -19.92
CA GLY A 441 -2.72 40.32 -19.11
C GLY A 441 -4.04 39.66 -18.66
N ILE A 442 -4.14 38.32 -18.73
CA ILE A 442 -5.37 37.58 -18.45
C ILE A 442 -5.32 36.95 -17.06
N GLY A 443 -6.27 37.33 -16.20
CA GLY A 443 -6.46 36.73 -14.87
C GLY A 443 -7.16 35.37 -14.93
N MET A 444 -6.77 34.44 -14.05
CA MET A 444 -7.35 33.09 -13.95
C MET A 444 -7.72 32.72 -12.51
N LYS A 445 -8.87 32.08 -12.31
CA LYS A 445 -9.23 31.40 -11.05
C LYS A 445 -9.02 29.89 -11.15
N GLN A 446 -8.43 29.27 -10.13
CA GLN A 446 -8.31 27.81 -10.02
C GLN A 446 -9.36 27.25 -9.07
N MET A 447 -10.22 26.37 -9.56
CA MET A 447 -11.24 25.67 -8.79
C MET A 447 -11.12 24.16 -9.01
N THR A 448 -10.23 23.52 -8.25
CA THR A 448 -9.92 22.08 -8.41
C THR A 448 -10.20 21.28 -7.15
N TYR A 449 -10.57 20.00 -7.33
CA TYR A 449 -10.75 19.06 -6.22
C TYR A 449 -10.10 17.71 -6.53
N GLY A 450 -9.15 17.29 -5.70
CA GLY A 450 -8.38 16.06 -5.86
C GLY A 450 -9.24 14.81 -6.12
N GLY A 451 -9.09 14.23 -7.32
CA GLY A 451 -9.80 13.05 -7.78
C GLY A 451 -11.29 13.24 -8.10
N CYS A 452 -11.77 14.48 -8.30
CA CYS A 452 -13.13 14.75 -8.78
C CYS A 452 -13.10 15.32 -10.20
N VAL A 453 -13.73 14.61 -11.14
CA VAL A 453 -14.01 15.14 -12.47
C VAL A 453 -14.96 16.36 -12.31
N PRO A 454 -14.81 17.44 -13.11
CA PRO A 454 -15.55 18.69 -12.91
C PRO A 454 -17.00 18.61 -13.40
N ALA A 455 -17.77 17.66 -12.85
CA ALA A 455 -19.17 17.43 -13.14
C ALA A 455 -19.94 17.11 -11.84
N PRO A 456 -21.07 17.78 -11.57
CA PRO A 456 -21.95 17.41 -10.46
C PRO A 456 -22.91 16.28 -10.85
N GLY A 457 -23.41 15.51 -9.88
CA GLY A 457 -24.41 14.45 -10.09
C GLY A 457 -23.92 13.02 -9.89
N TYR A 458 -22.69 12.83 -9.36
CA TYR A 458 -22.15 11.51 -9.05
C TYR A 458 -21.46 11.48 -7.68
N TYR A 459 -21.31 10.29 -7.11
CA TYR A 459 -20.46 10.03 -5.94
C TYR A 459 -19.41 8.96 -6.27
N ARG A 460 -18.35 8.91 -5.47
CA ARG A 460 -17.24 7.97 -5.63
C ARG A 460 -17.47 6.68 -4.84
N SER A 461 -17.19 5.53 -5.46
CA SER A 461 -17.37 4.23 -4.80
C SER A 461 -16.35 3.95 -3.70
N ASP A 462 -15.15 4.54 -3.78
CA ASP A 462 -14.02 4.26 -2.89
C ASP A 462 -14.06 5.05 -1.58
N ARG A 463 -14.82 6.16 -1.53
CA ARG A 463 -14.88 7.02 -0.34
C ARG A 463 -16.10 7.94 -0.37
N THR A 464 -16.54 8.37 0.81
CA THR A 464 -17.44 9.51 0.94
C THR A 464 -16.66 10.81 0.79
N ASP A 465 -17.07 11.65 -0.15
CA ASP A 465 -16.51 12.99 -0.41
C ASP A 465 -17.59 13.97 -0.85
N SER A 466 -17.17 15.23 -1.06
CA SER A 466 -18.03 16.33 -1.51
C SER A 466 -17.79 16.67 -2.99
N CYS A 467 -17.46 15.68 -3.85
CA CYS A 467 -17.22 15.95 -5.29
C CYS A 467 -18.40 16.66 -5.94
N SER A 468 -19.61 16.11 -5.81
CA SER A 468 -20.81 16.68 -6.44
C SER A 468 -21.12 18.07 -5.89
N GLU A 469 -21.14 18.21 -4.56
CA GLU A 469 -21.39 19.48 -3.87
C GLU A 469 -20.40 20.57 -4.30
N PHE A 470 -19.11 20.24 -4.36
CA PHE A 470 -18.08 21.17 -4.84
C PHE A 470 -18.35 21.62 -6.28
N ASN A 471 -18.60 20.68 -7.19
CA ASN A 471 -18.88 21.00 -8.59
C ASN A 471 -20.17 21.79 -8.77
N GLU A 472 -21.19 21.59 -7.92
CA GLU A 472 -22.40 22.41 -7.91
C GLU A 472 -22.11 23.85 -7.50
N MET A 473 -21.32 24.04 -6.44
CA MET A 473 -20.91 25.37 -5.99
C MET A 473 -20.08 26.11 -7.05
N VAL A 474 -19.11 25.42 -7.64
CA VAL A 474 -18.26 25.97 -8.73
C VAL A 474 -19.12 26.41 -9.91
N ARG A 475 -20.04 25.54 -10.35
CA ARG A 475 -20.95 25.85 -11.46
C ARG A 475 -21.76 27.10 -11.16
N ASN A 476 -22.41 27.15 -9.99
CA ASN A 476 -23.23 28.30 -9.59
C ASN A 476 -22.42 29.61 -9.51
N TYR A 477 -21.19 29.54 -9.01
CA TYR A 477 -20.28 30.67 -8.94
C TYR A 477 -19.91 31.19 -10.34
N ILE A 478 -19.58 30.31 -11.28
CA ILE A 478 -19.23 30.71 -12.66
C ILE A 478 -20.43 31.28 -13.41
N MET A 479 -21.62 30.70 -13.24
CA MET A 479 -22.82 31.21 -13.91
C MET A 479 -23.24 32.59 -13.39
N SER A 480 -23.03 32.85 -12.11
CA SER A 480 -23.35 34.15 -11.49
C SER A 480 -22.28 35.23 -11.71
N ASN A 481 -21.11 34.85 -12.20
CA ASN A 481 -20.00 35.78 -12.43
C ASN A 481 -19.84 36.09 -13.93
N PRO A 482 -20.17 37.31 -14.39
CA PRO A 482 -20.06 37.69 -15.81
C PRO A 482 -18.61 37.90 -16.26
N ASP A 483 -17.67 38.15 -15.34
CA ASP A 483 -16.26 38.38 -15.67
C ASP A 483 -15.58 37.10 -16.17
N ILE A 484 -16.00 35.94 -15.65
CA ILE A 484 -15.51 34.64 -16.10
C ILE A 484 -16.15 34.32 -17.46
N GLN A 485 -15.38 34.40 -18.55
CA GLN A 485 -15.87 34.16 -19.91
C GLN A 485 -15.42 32.81 -20.47
N ILE A 486 -14.28 32.30 -19.98
CA ILE A 486 -13.67 31.07 -20.50
C ILE A 486 -13.51 30.06 -19.36
N VAL A 487 -13.94 28.83 -19.60
CA VAL A 487 -13.83 27.70 -18.67
C VAL A 487 -12.90 26.66 -19.29
N VAL A 488 -11.77 26.40 -18.65
CA VAL A 488 -10.83 25.34 -19.03
C VAL A 488 -11.12 24.13 -18.15
N MET A 489 -11.45 22.99 -18.75
CA MET A 489 -11.79 21.75 -18.03
C MET A 489 -10.72 20.69 -18.29
N ASN A 490 -10.02 20.25 -17.25
CA ASN A 490 -8.97 19.24 -17.34
C ASN A 490 -9.08 18.24 -16.18
N ALA A 491 -9.17 16.95 -16.47
CA ALA A 491 -9.35 15.93 -15.45
C ALA A 491 -8.92 14.54 -15.94
N ARG A 492 -8.78 13.59 -15.02
CA ARG A 492 -8.55 12.17 -15.32
C ARG A 492 -9.86 11.46 -15.68
N TRP A 493 -10.50 11.89 -16.77
CA TRP A 493 -11.84 11.46 -17.20
C TRP A 493 -12.03 9.93 -17.21
N THR A 494 -11.04 9.23 -17.78
CA THR A 494 -11.08 7.80 -18.03
C THR A 494 -11.04 6.96 -16.75
N GLN A 495 -10.26 7.37 -15.75
CA GLN A 495 -10.14 6.62 -14.49
C GLN A 495 -11.50 6.49 -13.78
N LYS A 496 -12.26 7.57 -13.69
CA LYS A 496 -13.59 7.55 -13.02
C LYS A 496 -14.65 6.82 -13.81
N LEU A 497 -14.56 6.86 -15.15
CA LEU A 497 -15.44 6.09 -16.02
C LEU A 497 -15.18 4.59 -15.90
N LEU A 498 -13.93 4.14 -15.95
CA LEU A 498 -13.60 2.71 -15.93
C LEU A 498 -13.44 2.14 -14.52
N GLY A 499 -13.22 2.99 -13.52
CA GLY A 499 -12.99 2.64 -12.12
C GLY A 499 -11.62 2.04 -11.83
N THR A 500 -10.76 1.94 -12.83
CA THR A 500 -9.43 1.35 -12.72
C THR A 500 -8.36 2.39 -13.07
N GLU A 501 -7.22 2.34 -12.41
CA GLU A 501 -6.00 3.04 -12.84
C GLU A 501 -5.41 2.38 -14.10
N TYR A 502 -4.59 3.13 -14.85
CA TYR A 502 -3.84 2.54 -15.96
C TYR A 502 -2.54 1.97 -15.43
N TYR A 503 -2.28 0.71 -15.74
CA TYR A 503 -1.06 0.04 -15.31
C TYR A 503 -0.15 -0.32 -16.48
N GLY A 504 -0.52 -0.03 -17.74
CA GLY A 504 0.26 -0.48 -18.91
C GLY A 504 0.61 -1.97 -18.85
N ASN A 505 1.85 -2.31 -19.23
CA ASN A 505 2.47 -3.62 -18.96
C ASN A 505 3.27 -3.61 -17.64
N SER A 506 2.94 -2.69 -16.72
CA SER A 506 3.65 -2.56 -15.46
C SER A 506 3.52 -3.87 -14.66
N PRO A 507 4.62 -4.38 -14.12
CA PRO A 507 4.62 -5.55 -13.26
C PRO A 507 4.42 -5.19 -11.79
N GLN A 508 4.23 -3.89 -11.50
CA GLN A 508 3.78 -3.48 -10.18
C GLN A 508 2.36 -4.02 -9.99
N PRO A 509 2.08 -4.72 -8.88
CA PRO A 509 0.73 -5.17 -8.60
C PRO A 509 -0.19 -3.97 -8.64
N ALA A 510 -1.34 -4.14 -9.28
CA ALA A 510 -2.40 -3.15 -9.25
C ALA A 510 -2.58 -2.69 -7.80
N ARG A 511 -2.52 -1.37 -7.55
CA ARG A 511 -3.16 -0.85 -6.35
C ARG A 511 -4.63 -1.23 -6.52
N ALA A 512 -5.11 -2.20 -5.73
CA ALA A 512 -6.45 -2.74 -5.88
C ALA A 512 -7.57 -1.73 -5.51
N GLU A 513 -7.29 -0.43 -5.56
CA GLU A 513 -8.24 0.64 -5.35
C GLU A 513 -9.02 0.89 -6.64
N THR A 514 -10.19 0.26 -6.74
CA THR A 514 -11.17 0.62 -7.77
C THR A 514 -11.99 1.84 -7.30
N SER A 515 -12.03 2.89 -8.12
CA SER A 515 -12.71 4.16 -7.82
C SER A 515 -13.68 4.52 -8.94
N TYR A 516 -14.88 3.96 -8.88
CA TYR A 516 -15.96 4.19 -9.82
C TYR A 516 -16.69 5.50 -9.50
N ALA A 517 -17.00 6.29 -10.54
CA ALA A 517 -18.09 7.26 -10.45
C ALA A 517 -19.44 6.54 -10.58
N ILE A 518 -20.36 6.83 -9.66
CA ILE A 518 -21.72 6.27 -9.62
C ILE A 518 -22.72 7.44 -9.58
N PRO A 519 -23.76 7.45 -10.44
CA PRO A 519 -24.77 8.50 -10.39
C PRO A 519 -25.45 8.59 -9.02
N ILE A 520 -25.72 9.81 -8.55
CA ILE A 520 -26.47 10.02 -7.30
C ILE A 520 -27.86 9.38 -7.44
N GLY A 521 -28.29 8.67 -6.40
CA GLY A 521 -29.54 7.91 -6.38
C GLY A 521 -29.42 6.47 -6.88
N LYS A 522 -28.27 6.04 -7.40
CA LYS A 522 -27.97 4.62 -7.69
C LYS A 522 -27.24 3.98 -6.50
N PRO A 523 -27.42 2.67 -6.24
CA PRO A 523 -26.69 1.96 -5.18
C PRO A 523 -25.23 1.68 -5.59
N ALA A 524 -24.36 1.39 -4.61
CA ALA A 524 -22.95 1.06 -4.86
C ALA A 524 -22.74 -0.14 -5.80
N THR A 525 -23.67 -1.10 -5.80
CA THR A 525 -23.68 -2.25 -6.72
C THR A 525 -23.81 -1.86 -8.18
N TYR A 526 -24.22 -0.62 -8.48
CA TYR A 526 -24.29 -0.08 -9.83
C TYR A 526 -22.91 0.13 -10.47
N ALA A 527 -21.82 0.08 -9.69
CA ALA A 527 -20.43 0.14 -10.17
C ALA A 527 -20.14 -0.84 -11.33
N THR A 528 -20.76 -2.02 -11.31
CA THR A 528 -20.56 -3.08 -12.31
C THR A 528 -21.63 -3.11 -13.40
N SER A 529 -22.58 -2.17 -13.39
CA SER A 529 -23.64 -2.09 -14.40
C SER A 529 -23.06 -1.70 -15.77
N PRO A 530 -23.50 -2.34 -16.87
CA PRO A 530 -23.12 -1.92 -18.23
C PRO A 530 -23.61 -0.51 -18.56
N ASP A 531 -24.70 -0.05 -17.94
CA ASP A 531 -25.32 1.25 -18.20
C ASP A 531 -24.60 2.41 -17.48
N ARG A 532 -23.68 2.10 -16.54
CA ARG A 532 -22.98 3.10 -15.74
C ARG A 532 -22.14 4.05 -16.58
N ILE A 533 -21.41 3.54 -17.58
CA ILE A 533 -20.53 4.36 -18.41
C ILE A 533 -21.35 5.38 -19.22
N PRO A 534 -22.43 4.98 -19.93
CA PRO A 534 -23.34 5.94 -20.56
C PRO A 534 -23.95 6.97 -19.59
N ASP A 535 -24.40 6.54 -18.41
CA ASP A 535 -25.01 7.42 -17.41
C ASP A 535 -24.02 8.47 -16.87
N ILE A 536 -22.80 8.06 -16.52
CA ILE A 536 -21.74 8.98 -16.10
C ILE A 536 -21.29 9.86 -17.26
N GLY A 537 -21.18 9.32 -18.46
CA GLY A 537 -20.86 10.10 -19.65
C GLY A 537 -21.89 11.19 -19.91
N LYS A 538 -23.18 10.90 -19.71
CA LYS A 538 -24.26 11.91 -19.76
C LYS A 538 -24.08 12.98 -18.69
N ILE A 539 -23.70 12.62 -17.47
CA ILE A 539 -23.40 13.59 -16.40
C ILE A 539 -22.25 14.53 -16.82
N TYR A 540 -21.18 14.00 -17.42
CA TYR A 540 -20.08 14.83 -17.90
C TYR A 540 -20.50 15.79 -19.01
N ARG A 541 -21.25 15.29 -20.01
CA ARG A 541 -21.79 16.13 -21.09
C ARG A 541 -22.68 17.24 -20.58
N ASN A 542 -23.66 16.90 -19.72
CA ASN A 542 -24.57 17.88 -19.14
C ASN A 542 -23.82 18.99 -18.38
N ALA A 543 -22.70 18.66 -17.70
CA ALA A 543 -21.90 19.65 -17.00
C ALA A 543 -21.18 20.61 -17.97
N ILE A 544 -20.66 20.09 -19.08
CA ILE A 544 -19.99 20.87 -20.13
C ILE A 544 -21.00 21.74 -20.88
N GLU A 545 -22.12 21.15 -21.31
CA GLU A 545 -23.21 21.82 -22.04
C GLU A 545 -23.82 22.94 -21.21
N ALA A 546 -23.96 22.77 -19.89
CA ALA A 546 -24.46 23.84 -19.01
C ALA A 546 -23.62 25.13 -19.08
N TYR A 547 -22.29 25.04 -19.24
CA TYR A 547 -21.43 26.23 -19.43
C TYR A 547 -21.60 26.84 -20.81
N LEU A 548 -21.74 26.02 -21.85
CA LEU A 548 -21.96 26.47 -23.21
C LEU A 548 -23.32 27.18 -23.35
N ASP A 549 -24.38 26.61 -22.78
CA ASP A 549 -25.74 27.16 -22.76
C ASP A 549 -25.81 28.48 -21.99
N ALA A 550 -24.96 28.66 -20.98
CA ALA A 550 -24.81 29.90 -20.23
C ALA A 550 -23.94 30.96 -20.96
N GLY A 551 -23.55 30.70 -22.21
CA GLY A 551 -22.76 31.61 -23.04
C GLY A 551 -21.27 31.67 -22.68
N LYS A 552 -20.76 30.73 -21.88
CA LYS A 552 -19.32 30.62 -21.59
C LYS A 552 -18.62 29.89 -22.74
N LYS A 553 -17.37 30.25 -22.98
CA LYS A 553 -16.47 29.49 -23.87
C LYS A 553 -15.84 28.36 -23.09
N VAL A 554 -15.85 27.13 -23.61
CA VAL A 554 -15.30 25.96 -22.93
C VAL A 554 -14.10 25.40 -23.69
N ALA A 555 -12.93 25.40 -23.07
CA ALA A 555 -11.75 24.66 -23.51
C ALA A 555 -11.72 23.30 -22.79
N LEU A 556 -12.17 22.25 -23.49
CA LEU A 556 -12.25 20.90 -22.98
C LEU A 556 -10.98 20.12 -23.31
N VAL A 557 -10.19 19.80 -22.28
CA VAL A 557 -8.98 18.98 -22.42
C VAL A 557 -9.35 17.50 -22.36
N TYR A 558 -9.05 16.78 -23.43
CA TYR A 558 -9.27 15.34 -23.55
C TYR A 558 -8.31 14.53 -22.66
N PRO A 559 -8.55 13.22 -22.47
CA PRO A 559 -7.67 12.37 -21.66
C PRO A 559 -6.19 12.44 -22.07
N GLU A 560 -5.33 12.52 -21.07
CA GLU A 560 -3.88 12.57 -21.21
C GLU A 560 -3.30 11.14 -21.33
N PRO A 561 -2.14 10.95 -21.98
CA PRO A 561 -1.44 9.67 -21.93
C PRO A 561 -0.94 9.34 -20.53
N GLU A 562 -1.19 8.12 -20.07
CA GLU A 562 -0.71 7.63 -18.77
C GLU A 562 0.48 6.67 -19.00
N ALA A 563 1.49 6.71 -18.13
CA ALA A 563 2.66 5.84 -18.21
C ALA A 563 2.39 4.47 -17.59
N GLY A 564 1.59 4.39 -16.52
CA GLY A 564 1.33 3.15 -15.78
C GLY A 564 2.47 2.70 -14.86
N TRP A 565 3.51 3.52 -14.74
CA TRP A 565 4.62 3.40 -13.80
C TRP A 565 5.10 4.80 -13.40
N ASP A 566 5.63 4.95 -12.20
CA ASP A 566 6.26 6.21 -11.75
C ASP A 566 7.45 6.56 -12.66
N VAL A 567 7.27 7.58 -13.50
CA VAL A 567 8.21 7.92 -14.58
C VAL A 567 9.57 8.36 -14.05
N PRO A 568 9.67 9.27 -13.05
CA PRO A 568 10.96 9.67 -12.48
C PRO A 568 11.71 8.51 -11.84
N THR A 569 11.03 7.66 -11.07
CA THR A 569 11.62 6.48 -10.43
C THR A 569 12.12 5.50 -11.47
N TYR A 570 11.33 5.26 -12.52
CA TYR A 570 11.72 4.38 -13.61
C TYR A 570 12.96 4.91 -14.35
N ALA A 571 12.95 6.20 -14.73
CA ALA A 571 14.08 6.85 -15.38
C ALA A 571 15.36 6.79 -14.52
N ALA A 572 15.24 7.11 -13.23
CA ALA A 572 16.36 7.08 -12.30
C ALA A 572 16.91 5.66 -12.10
N LYS A 573 16.06 4.62 -12.11
CA LYS A 573 16.50 3.22 -12.03
C LYS A 573 17.20 2.75 -13.30
N LEU A 574 16.72 3.12 -14.48
CA LEU A 574 17.42 2.82 -15.74
C LEU A 574 18.84 3.41 -15.73
N GLU A 575 18.98 4.64 -15.25
CA GLU A 575 20.26 5.31 -15.09
C GLU A 575 21.13 4.63 -14.01
N LEU A 576 20.56 4.34 -12.83
CA LEU A 576 21.26 3.70 -11.71
C LEU A 576 21.84 2.34 -12.09
N PHE A 577 21.11 1.57 -12.90
CA PHE A 577 21.51 0.23 -13.32
C PHE A 577 22.25 0.21 -14.66
N ASN A 578 22.58 1.39 -15.22
CA ASN A 578 23.32 1.57 -16.46
C ASN A 578 22.75 0.72 -17.61
N VAL A 579 21.43 0.78 -17.82
CA VAL A 579 20.74 0.01 -18.85
C VAL A 579 21.10 0.59 -20.23
N ALA A 580 22.00 -0.10 -20.93
CA ALA A 580 22.50 0.33 -22.24
C ALA A 580 21.38 0.34 -23.31
N GLY A 581 21.42 1.32 -24.21
CA GLY A 581 20.48 1.39 -25.34
C GLY A 581 19.04 1.69 -24.95
N ARG A 582 18.82 2.37 -23.82
CA ARG A 582 17.47 2.68 -23.33
C ARG A 582 16.67 3.43 -24.39
N ARG A 583 15.49 2.90 -24.72
CA ARG A 583 14.50 3.61 -25.55
C ARG A 583 13.88 4.72 -24.70
N PRO A 584 13.36 5.78 -25.35
CA PRO A 584 12.61 6.78 -24.63
C PRO A 584 11.48 6.16 -23.79
N ILE A 585 11.28 6.62 -22.57
CA ILE A 585 10.17 6.14 -21.72
C ILE A 585 8.86 6.62 -22.34
N SER A 586 7.95 5.67 -22.56
CA SER A 586 6.74 5.92 -23.34
C SER A 586 5.76 4.75 -23.30
N THR A 587 4.48 5.08 -23.50
CA THR A 587 3.36 4.14 -23.67
C THR A 587 3.04 3.91 -25.15
N GLY A 588 2.54 2.72 -25.51
CA GLY A 588 2.07 2.46 -26.87
C GLY A 588 0.83 3.29 -27.23
N PHE A 589 0.77 3.85 -28.44
CA PHE A 589 -0.35 4.69 -28.87
C PHE A 589 -1.67 3.92 -28.96
N ASP A 590 -1.66 2.67 -29.42
CA ASP A 590 -2.84 1.79 -29.39
C ASP A 590 -3.34 1.55 -27.95
N ALA A 591 -2.41 1.35 -27.01
CA ALA A 591 -2.77 1.14 -25.61
C ALA A 591 -3.44 2.40 -25.00
N PHE A 592 -2.92 3.59 -25.35
CA PHE A 592 -3.54 4.88 -25.01
C PHE A 592 -4.96 5.00 -25.62
N GLN A 593 -5.11 4.72 -26.92
CA GLN A 593 -6.41 4.80 -27.59
C GLN A 593 -7.43 3.82 -26.99
N LYS A 594 -7.03 2.57 -26.79
CA LYS A 594 -7.88 1.53 -26.17
C LYS A 594 -8.31 1.92 -24.77
N ARG A 595 -7.38 2.45 -23.96
CA ARG A 595 -7.66 2.89 -22.60
C ARG A 595 -8.68 4.03 -22.58
N ASN A 596 -8.53 5.01 -23.46
CA ASN A 596 -9.33 6.24 -23.42
C ASN A 596 -10.58 6.21 -24.31
N ARG A 597 -10.81 5.13 -25.06
CA ARG A 597 -11.95 4.98 -25.99
C ARG A 597 -13.29 5.38 -25.39
N ALA A 598 -13.64 4.83 -24.23
CA ALA A 598 -14.92 5.12 -23.59
C ALA A 598 -15.08 6.60 -23.23
N ALA A 599 -14.01 7.26 -22.78
CA ALA A 599 -14.05 8.69 -22.49
C ALA A 599 -14.21 9.52 -23.78
N TYR A 600 -13.45 9.19 -24.84
CA TYR A 600 -13.58 9.84 -26.14
C TYR A 600 -15.01 9.70 -26.69
N GLU A 601 -15.56 8.50 -26.72
CA GLU A 601 -16.93 8.23 -27.19
C GLU A 601 -17.97 9.07 -26.43
N GLN A 602 -17.81 9.28 -25.11
CA GLN A 602 -18.74 10.11 -24.34
C GLN A 602 -18.56 11.61 -24.57
N LEU A 603 -17.34 12.10 -24.78
CA LEU A 603 -17.04 13.52 -24.99
C LEU A 603 -17.31 13.96 -26.44
N ASP A 604 -17.10 13.09 -27.42
CA ASP A 604 -17.35 13.34 -28.84
C ASP A 604 -18.84 13.45 -29.17
N MET A 605 -19.73 12.97 -28.30
CA MET A 605 -21.18 13.15 -28.41
C MET A 605 -21.66 14.59 -28.20
N ILE A 606 -20.82 15.47 -27.61
CA ILE A 606 -21.15 16.90 -27.49
C ILE A 606 -21.12 17.49 -28.89
N SER A 607 -22.10 18.30 -29.29
CA SER A 607 -22.11 18.90 -30.63
C SER A 607 -21.03 19.97 -30.77
N ASP A 608 -20.34 20.00 -31.92
CA ASP A 608 -19.35 21.03 -32.20
C ASP A 608 -20.02 22.40 -32.37
N GLN A 609 -19.44 23.42 -31.74
CA GLN A 609 -19.93 24.79 -31.80
C GLN A 609 -18.79 25.80 -31.56
N PRO A 610 -18.93 27.08 -31.97
CA PRO A 610 -17.84 28.06 -31.88
C PRO A 610 -17.31 28.31 -30.47
N ALA A 611 -18.15 28.14 -29.45
CA ALA A 611 -17.81 28.30 -28.03
C ALA A 611 -17.17 27.05 -27.41
N LEU A 612 -17.08 25.93 -28.14
CA LEU A 612 -16.42 24.70 -27.69
C LEU A 612 -15.07 24.55 -28.40
N LEU A 613 -14.01 24.47 -27.60
CA LEU A 613 -12.66 24.15 -28.05
C LEU A 613 -12.26 22.80 -27.47
N ARG A 614 -12.03 21.81 -28.34
CA ARG A 614 -11.48 20.51 -27.95
C ARG A 614 -9.96 20.57 -28.02
N VAL A 615 -9.30 20.20 -26.94
CA VAL A 615 -7.84 20.18 -26.85
C VAL A 615 -7.39 18.74 -26.64
N TYR A 616 -6.61 18.20 -27.58
CA TYR A 616 -6.17 16.81 -27.57
C TYR A 616 -4.71 16.68 -27.11
N PRO A 617 -4.43 16.19 -25.90
CA PRO A 617 -3.05 15.97 -25.45
C PRO A 617 -2.26 15.02 -26.38
N ALA A 618 -2.94 14.08 -27.02
CA ALA A 618 -2.31 13.15 -27.96
C ALA A 618 -1.54 13.84 -29.12
N GLU A 619 -1.95 15.05 -29.52
CA GLU A 619 -1.26 15.81 -30.58
C GLU A 619 0.11 16.34 -30.16
N ILE A 620 0.36 16.48 -28.86
CA ILE A 620 1.61 17.03 -28.31
C ILE A 620 2.40 16.04 -27.45
N PHE A 621 1.82 14.87 -27.16
CA PHE A 621 2.50 13.81 -26.40
C PHE A 621 2.67 12.52 -27.20
N CYS A 622 1.89 12.27 -28.26
CA CYS A 622 1.96 11.03 -29.04
C CYS A 622 2.45 11.28 -30.47
N ASN A 623 3.12 10.28 -31.04
CA ASN A 623 3.74 10.32 -32.36
C ASN A 623 4.80 11.42 -32.52
N ILE A 624 5.42 11.83 -31.41
CA ILE A 624 6.50 12.82 -31.36
C ILE A 624 7.79 12.10 -30.96
N GLY A 625 8.82 12.21 -31.80
CA GLY A 625 10.10 11.51 -31.60
C GLY A 625 10.06 10.01 -31.87
N ALA A 626 8.90 9.35 -31.74
CA ALA A 626 8.67 7.96 -32.12
C ALA A 626 7.23 7.74 -32.62
N MET A 627 7.09 7.09 -33.78
CA MET A 627 5.77 6.70 -34.32
C MET A 627 5.10 5.66 -33.43
N GLU A 628 3.76 5.71 -33.35
CA GLU A 628 2.89 4.80 -32.59
C GLU A 628 3.15 4.78 -31.08
N ARG A 629 3.70 5.88 -30.55
CA ARG A 629 4.17 5.97 -29.16
C ARG A 629 3.74 7.28 -28.53
N CYS A 630 3.31 7.24 -27.28
CA CYS A 630 3.06 8.39 -26.42
C CYS A 630 4.24 8.57 -25.47
N MET A 631 4.89 9.72 -25.53
CA MET A 631 6.12 10.03 -24.81
C MET A 631 5.85 10.36 -23.35
N SER A 632 6.65 9.78 -22.46
CA SER A 632 6.68 10.09 -21.02
C SER A 632 7.98 10.75 -20.61
N GLU A 633 8.96 10.82 -21.51
CA GLU A 633 10.14 11.65 -21.36
C GLU A 633 10.43 12.43 -22.64
N LEU A 634 11.06 13.60 -22.50
CA LEU A 634 11.57 14.42 -23.59
C LEU A 634 13.00 14.85 -23.25
N ASP A 635 13.95 14.61 -24.15
CA ASP A 635 15.37 14.90 -23.95
C ASP A 635 15.95 14.34 -22.63
N GLY A 636 15.49 13.14 -22.26
CA GLY A 636 15.88 12.46 -21.02
C GLY A 636 15.26 13.04 -19.75
N LYS A 637 14.30 13.96 -19.85
CA LYS A 637 13.58 14.55 -18.71
C LYS A 637 12.15 13.99 -18.63
N PRO A 638 11.69 13.54 -17.44
CA PRO A 638 10.32 13.11 -17.24
C PRO A 638 9.28 14.19 -17.57
N LEU A 639 8.23 13.80 -18.29
CA LEU A 639 7.04 14.64 -18.54
C LEU A 639 5.99 14.49 -17.44
N TYR A 640 6.12 13.46 -16.60
CA TYR A 640 5.24 13.16 -15.47
C TYR A 640 6.07 13.05 -14.18
N PHE A 641 5.58 13.58 -13.05
CA PHE A 641 6.28 13.46 -11.75
C PHE A 641 5.91 12.15 -11.02
N ASP A 642 4.84 11.50 -11.45
CA ASP A 642 4.44 10.14 -11.06
C ASP A 642 4.09 9.35 -12.35
N ASP A 643 3.00 8.57 -12.35
CA ASP A 643 2.56 7.76 -13.49
C ASP A 643 1.61 8.48 -14.46
N ASP A 644 1.02 9.62 -14.07
CA ASP A 644 0.00 10.30 -14.90
C ASP A 644 -0.06 11.84 -14.75
N HIS A 645 0.52 12.41 -13.70
CA HIS A 645 0.48 13.85 -13.50
C HIS A 645 1.72 14.55 -14.06
N PHE A 646 1.50 15.63 -14.82
CA PHE A 646 2.59 16.36 -15.46
C PHE A 646 3.62 16.96 -14.48
N THR A 647 4.89 16.88 -14.89
CA THR A 647 5.94 17.79 -14.43
C THR A 647 5.68 19.19 -14.97
N SER A 648 6.47 20.18 -14.52
CA SER A 648 6.49 21.52 -15.09
C SER A 648 6.73 21.54 -16.61
N ILE A 649 7.49 20.57 -17.15
CA ILE A 649 7.72 20.43 -18.60
C ILE A 649 6.45 19.99 -19.32
N GLY A 650 5.81 18.91 -18.85
CA GLY A 650 4.55 18.43 -19.43
C GLY A 650 3.45 19.48 -19.34
N ALA A 651 3.35 20.18 -18.20
CA ALA A 651 2.38 21.24 -17.98
C ALA A 651 2.64 22.45 -18.90
N GLU A 652 3.89 22.80 -19.19
CA GLU A 652 4.23 23.87 -20.15
C GLU A 652 3.81 23.51 -21.58
N MET A 653 4.07 22.28 -22.03
CA MET A 653 3.61 21.80 -23.34
C MET A 653 2.08 21.90 -23.45
N MET A 654 1.36 21.47 -22.41
CA MET A 654 -0.10 21.50 -22.38
C MET A 654 -0.65 22.94 -22.32
N ALA A 655 -0.05 23.80 -21.49
CA ALA A 655 -0.44 25.21 -21.37
C ALA A 655 -0.22 25.97 -22.69
N GLN A 656 0.88 25.70 -23.39
CA GLN A 656 1.16 26.25 -24.73
C GLN A 656 0.10 25.82 -25.74
N LYS A 657 -0.28 24.54 -25.75
CA LYS A 657 -1.33 24.02 -26.63
C LYS A 657 -2.68 24.69 -26.33
N ILE A 658 -3.09 24.77 -25.07
CA ILE A 658 -4.37 25.40 -24.68
C ILE A 658 -4.40 26.88 -25.10
N ALA A 659 -3.40 27.66 -24.68
CA ALA A 659 -3.37 29.09 -24.99
C ALA A 659 -3.28 29.34 -26.51
N GLY A 660 -2.47 28.55 -27.23
CA GLY A 660 -2.35 28.66 -28.68
C GLY A 660 -3.66 28.37 -29.42
N GLU A 661 -4.40 27.32 -29.02
CA GLU A 661 -5.70 27.02 -29.64
C GLU A 661 -6.79 28.05 -29.27
N MET A 662 -6.78 28.55 -28.03
CA MET A 662 -7.66 29.65 -27.62
C MET A 662 -7.40 30.91 -28.47
N SER A 663 -6.13 31.21 -28.75
CA SER A 663 -5.77 32.37 -29.54
C SER A 663 -6.10 32.22 -31.03
N LYS A 664 -5.87 31.05 -31.63
CA LYS A 664 -6.33 30.72 -33.00
C LYS A 664 -7.84 30.89 -33.17
N ARG A 665 -8.61 30.68 -32.10
CA ARG A 665 -10.06 30.89 -32.05
C ARG A 665 -10.47 32.35 -31.78
N GLY A 666 -9.51 33.25 -31.59
CA GLY A 666 -9.74 34.64 -31.21
C GLY A 666 -10.34 34.81 -29.81
N TRP A 667 -10.17 33.82 -28.93
CA TRP A 667 -10.67 33.92 -27.55
C TRP A 667 -9.77 34.76 -26.66
N ILE A 668 -8.47 34.79 -26.97
CA ILE A 668 -7.43 35.57 -26.29
C ILE A 668 -6.49 36.19 -27.33
N SER A 669 -5.70 37.20 -26.93
CA SER A 669 -4.70 37.85 -27.79
C SER A 669 -3.38 37.06 -27.81
N ASP A 670 -2.70 37.04 -28.97
CA ASP A 670 -1.33 36.50 -29.12
C ASP A 670 -0.22 37.48 -28.66
N GLN A 671 -0.55 38.76 -28.47
CA GLN A 671 0.42 39.81 -28.15
C GLN A 671 0.47 40.07 -26.64
N PRO A 672 1.66 40.17 -26.02
CA PRO A 672 1.79 40.60 -24.63
C PRO A 672 1.20 42.00 -24.45
N THR A 673 0.47 42.22 -23.36
CA THR A 673 0.11 43.57 -22.93
C THR A 673 1.35 44.23 -22.33
N HIS A 674 1.92 45.22 -23.02
CA HIS A 674 3.06 46.00 -22.55
C HIS A 674 2.75 46.85 -21.32
#